data_AF-A0A3G4VTW8-F1
#
_entry.id   AF-A0A3G4VTW8-F1
#
_cell.length_a   1.000
_cell.length_b   1.000
_cell.length_c   1.000
_cell.angle_alpha   90.00
_cell.angle_beta   90.00
_cell.angle_gamma   90.00
#
_symmetry.space_group_name_H-M   'P 1'
#
loop_
_entity.id
_entity.type
_entity.pdbx_description
1 polymer ?
#
loop_
_entity_poly.entity_id
_entity_poly.type
_entity_poly.pdbx_seq_one_letter_code
_entity_poly.pdbx_strand_id
1 'polypeptide(L)'
;MLDNAPRAEAAVPDTPTPDIPTPDIPSPEAASSDAPSPDAPSLDAPTPPGAAPLALELLVHGVAGAAPDELLGDPRTVRVTGDSTAAVFRRTEDADAEDHPERYAGRPVPEAYCWSRLTSGNGTRALWLLLLPFMVANLAHWARPAAPATTKSPRTVSTYGLLVRILALSLTVLLIAAACEVALDLLAWQCAGTAGCTGSRSRLAFLSADGGWWGQPGRRLALCALVPAALTGLLWYLSNRTWSAYESQSPPAGTGDPDALDDTAPALGRPGFWYGRRLVARLRAAHTAAGLLTVAAAVAAPVARHDRRAGAPGPAAFGWAVEALLVAGAVTVAWVVCRRGRTEARPDHRLDRAAITLLPGGALALFVAVLGYACWSRPGWHSTGRLPGDFAFGALMLAQGCGVLALAVVARRLHRGAPDPAAALHGLGGPAVAMLGCALGGVMSGGVARSVADWLDGGATPGMADAPLPGPPVLLSWQAAVLPPLLLVLALLAAWFAVRGARERRRLAATVAAEYPGEPPDRARSRQIAGARAAAALTDSAPWFVGAVSGVTLLLGAGALAGAWFSGQVPGEAARGAHPLLESAARAAQDTGSWLIGFGFLLFVTWGRRAYRDPAARRTIGILWDVGTFWPRAAHPFAPPCYAERAVPDLTWRMTGWTGRTGGRLVISGHSQGSVLAAAAVWQLPPGARRRVALLTYGSPLGRLYGRWFPAYFGPGPLTALHGEVDCWRNLWRATDPIGGPVRLAPATGTAAGGAGEVDRGPLADPVAYGRSARHPLPAPILGHSAYQADPAFAAERDRLLVRLAAAARADVPHQRGGSPGAADHAADHAADHAADHAADHAAEHPRPGVSAPRPPAPEGPPGTAG
;
A
#
# COMPACT_ATOMS: atom_id res chain seq x y z
N MET A 1 -43.03 -27.64 -52.21
CA MET A 1 -43.10 -26.39 -53.00
C MET A 1 -42.02 -25.48 -52.43
N LEU A 2 -40.81 -25.52 -53.00
CA LEU A 2 -39.62 -24.71 -52.65
C LEU A 2 -39.11 -24.90 -51.20
N ASP A 3 -38.23 -25.83 -50.83
CA ASP A 3 -36.96 -26.41 -51.36
C ASP A 3 -35.67 -25.93 -50.68
N ASN A 4 -34.83 -26.93 -50.42
CA ASN A 4 -33.54 -26.92 -49.72
C ASN A 4 -32.45 -26.02 -50.35
N ALA A 5 -31.55 -25.50 -49.50
CA ALA A 5 -30.12 -25.34 -49.85
C ALA A 5 -29.25 -25.37 -48.57
N PRO A 6 -28.00 -25.89 -48.61
CA PRO A 6 -27.19 -26.20 -47.41
C PRO A 6 -26.17 -25.12 -47.02
N ARG A 7 -25.56 -25.28 -45.83
CA ARG A 7 -24.40 -24.50 -45.38
C ARG A 7 -23.15 -24.87 -46.19
N ALA A 8 -22.43 -23.87 -46.68
CA ALA A 8 -21.10 -24.04 -47.26
C ALA A 8 -20.00 -23.96 -46.17
N GLU A 9 -19.04 -24.87 -46.25
CA GLU A 9 -17.76 -24.75 -45.55
C GLU A 9 -16.88 -23.70 -46.26
N ALA A 10 -16.08 -22.96 -45.49
CA ALA A 10 -15.02 -22.10 -46.01
C ALA A 10 -13.71 -22.50 -45.34
N ALA A 11 -12.74 -22.94 -46.14
CA ALA A 11 -11.47 -23.48 -45.68
C ALA A 11 -10.59 -22.41 -45.02
N VAL A 12 -9.80 -22.84 -44.03
CA VAL A 12 -8.66 -22.10 -43.47
C VAL A 12 -7.40 -22.86 -43.91
N PRO A 13 -6.39 -22.19 -44.51
CA PRO A 13 -5.23 -22.87 -45.06
C PRO A 13 -4.25 -23.34 -43.97
N ASP A 14 -3.64 -24.50 -44.21
CA ASP A 14 -2.55 -25.04 -43.40
C ASP A 14 -1.35 -24.06 -43.35
N THR A 15 -0.81 -23.86 -42.15
CA THR A 15 0.51 -23.27 -41.93
C THR A 15 1.29 -24.17 -40.97
N PRO A 16 2.56 -24.51 -41.26
CA PRO A 16 3.27 -25.54 -40.53
C PRO A 16 3.67 -25.09 -39.12
N THR A 17 3.45 -25.97 -38.15
CA THR A 17 4.00 -25.85 -36.79
C THR A 17 5.52 -26.01 -36.81
N PRO A 18 6.29 -25.08 -36.20
CA PRO A 18 7.69 -25.36 -35.88
C PRO A 18 7.78 -26.24 -34.62
N ASP A 19 8.61 -27.27 -34.68
CA ASP A 19 8.89 -28.14 -33.53
C ASP A 19 9.50 -27.37 -32.36
N ILE A 20 8.99 -27.62 -31.15
CA ILE A 20 9.53 -27.10 -29.90
C ILE A 20 10.25 -28.26 -29.19
N PRO A 21 11.58 -28.23 -29.02
CA PRO A 21 12.27 -29.26 -28.25
C PRO A 21 11.88 -29.19 -26.77
N THR A 22 11.49 -30.34 -26.20
CA THR A 22 11.38 -30.49 -24.74
C THR A 22 12.77 -30.39 -24.11
N PRO A 23 12.98 -29.54 -23.07
CA PRO A 23 14.22 -29.57 -22.31
C PRO A 23 14.20 -30.73 -21.31
N ASP A 24 15.21 -31.60 -21.41
CA ASP A 24 15.45 -32.66 -20.44
C ASP A 24 15.72 -32.10 -19.03
N ILE A 25 15.22 -32.80 -18.00
CA ILE A 25 15.47 -32.50 -16.60
C ILE A 25 16.50 -33.51 -16.09
N PRO A 26 17.73 -33.09 -15.72
CA PRO A 26 18.69 -33.98 -15.08
C PRO A 26 18.31 -34.21 -13.61
N SER A 27 18.32 -35.48 -13.19
CA SER A 27 18.22 -35.88 -11.77
C SER A 27 19.50 -35.54 -10.99
N PRO A 28 19.43 -35.36 -9.66
CA PRO A 28 20.58 -34.96 -8.86
C PRO A 28 21.38 -36.16 -8.35
N GLU A 29 22.52 -36.45 -8.98
CA GLU A 29 23.58 -37.31 -8.39
C GLU A 29 24.96 -36.63 -8.46
N ALA A 30 25.89 -37.16 -7.65
CA ALA A 30 27.05 -36.42 -7.17
C ALA A 30 28.24 -36.37 -8.13
N ALA A 31 28.89 -35.21 -8.19
CA ALA A 31 30.23 -34.98 -8.74
C ALA A 31 30.93 -33.97 -7.80
N SER A 32 31.83 -34.42 -6.93
CA SER A 32 33.28 -34.56 -7.16
C SER A 32 34.01 -33.20 -7.17
N SER A 33 34.85 -32.99 -6.17
CA SER A 33 35.80 -31.88 -6.08
C SER A 33 36.88 -31.98 -7.16
N ASP A 34 36.93 -31.00 -8.07
CA ASP A 34 38.16 -30.28 -8.48
C ASP A 34 37.90 -29.46 -9.76
N ALA A 35 37.78 -28.15 -9.61
CA ALA A 35 37.84 -27.17 -10.70
C ALA A 35 38.25 -25.78 -10.12
N PRO A 36 39.04 -24.98 -10.85
CA PRO A 36 39.71 -23.80 -10.29
C PRO A 36 38.77 -22.64 -9.99
N SER A 37 39.17 -21.80 -9.03
CA SER A 37 38.44 -20.59 -8.63
C SER A 37 38.34 -19.59 -9.79
N PRO A 38 37.17 -18.95 -10.02
CA PRO A 38 37.08 -17.83 -10.94
C PRO A 38 37.70 -16.58 -10.30
N ASP A 39 38.66 -15.97 -10.99
CA ASP A 39 39.29 -14.74 -10.55
C ASP A 39 38.25 -13.61 -10.33
N ALA A 40 38.39 -12.91 -9.22
CA ALA A 40 37.59 -11.72 -8.95
C ALA A 40 38.02 -10.58 -9.91
N PRO A 41 37.08 -9.83 -10.51
CA PRO A 41 37.45 -8.68 -11.33
C PRO A 41 38.18 -7.63 -10.48
N SER A 42 39.34 -7.20 -10.95
CA SER A 42 40.16 -6.17 -10.31
C SER A 42 39.38 -4.86 -10.16
N LEU A 43 39.31 -4.34 -8.94
CA LEU A 43 38.52 -3.15 -8.61
C LEU A 43 39.21 -1.81 -8.94
N ASP A 44 40.48 -1.84 -9.34
CA ASP A 44 41.32 -0.66 -9.53
C ASP A 44 41.73 -0.46 -11.00
N ALA A 45 40.84 0.14 -11.78
CA ALA A 45 41.18 0.77 -13.06
C ALA A 45 41.00 2.31 -12.89
N PRO A 46 42.09 3.09 -12.77
CA PRO A 46 41.96 4.54 -12.54
C PRO A 46 41.39 5.23 -13.77
N THR A 47 40.36 6.06 -13.57
CA THR A 47 39.79 6.91 -14.63
C THR A 47 40.86 7.86 -15.19
N PRO A 48 40.99 8.01 -16.53
CA PRO A 48 42.02 8.86 -17.10
C PRO A 48 41.87 10.33 -16.63
N PRO A 49 42.98 11.00 -16.25
CA PRO A 49 42.92 12.34 -15.67
C PRO A 49 42.49 13.38 -16.73
N GLY A 50 41.27 13.88 -16.59
CA GLY A 50 40.75 14.98 -17.42
C GLY A 50 39.31 14.80 -17.91
N ALA A 51 38.77 13.58 -17.93
CA ALA A 51 37.37 13.34 -18.30
C ALA A 51 36.42 13.88 -17.21
N ALA A 52 35.46 14.73 -17.59
CA ALA A 52 34.44 15.21 -16.66
C ALA A 52 33.54 14.03 -16.22
N PRO A 53 33.24 13.86 -14.91
CA PRO A 53 32.42 12.73 -14.45
C PRO A 53 31.04 12.73 -15.10
N LEU A 54 30.66 11.58 -15.67
CA LEU A 54 29.39 11.35 -16.35
C LEU A 54 28.18 11.87 -15.57
N ALA A 55 27.17 12.32 -16.32
CA ALA A 55 25.86 12.69 -15.80
C ALA A 55 24.81 11.66 -16.22
N LEU A 56 23.88 11.32 -15.33
CA LEU A 56 22.75 10.41 -15.58
C LEU A 56 21.42 11.07 -15.21
N GLU A 57 20.41 10.98 -16.05
CA GLU A 57 19.01 11.27 -15.72
C GLU A 57 18.23 9.96 -15.60
N LEU A 58 17.73 9.66 -14.41
CA LEU A 58 16.92 8.47 -14.14
C LEU A 58 15.44 8.83 -14.04
N LEU A 59 14.69 8.58 -15.11
CA LEU A 59 13.26 8.85 -15.24
C LEU A 59 12.43 7.76 -14.55
N VAL A 60 11.48 8.18 -13.70
CA VAL A 60 10.56 7.30 -12.97
C VAL A 60 9.12 7.73 -13.25
N HIS A 61 8.37 6.89 -13.96
CA HIS A 61 7.00 7.20 -14.40
C HIS A 61 5.95 7.13 -13.28
N GLY A 62 4.78 7.73 -13.54
CA GLY A 62 3.59 7.65 -12.68
C GLY A 62 2.69 6.44 -12.93
N VAL A 63 1.54 6.41 -12.25
CA VAL A 63 0.55 5.30 -12.21
C VAL A 63 0.00 4.88 -13.58
N ALA A 64 -0.11 5.81 -14.52
CA ALA A 64 -0.64 5.49 -15.85
C ALA A 64 0.17 4.43 -16.60
N GLY A 65 1.43 4.22 -16.18
CA GLY A 65 2.45 3.53 -16.95
C GLY A 65 2.90 4.39 -18.12
N ALA A 66 4.20 4.39 -18.38
CA ALA A 66 4.76 4.86 -19.63
C ALA A 66 5.68 3.76 -20.16
N ALA A 67 5.66 3.54 -21.47
CA ALA A 67 6.55 2.58 -22.10
C ALA A 67 7.98 3.14 -22.14
N PRO A 68 9.04 2.30 -22.22
CA PRO A 68 10.43 2.79 -22.22
C PRO A 68 10.69 3.82 -23.31
N ASP A 69 10.10 3.63 -24.49
CA ASP A 69 10.16 4.50 -25.66
C ASP A 69 9.44 5.83 -25.45
N GLU A 70 8.30 5.85 -24.76
CA GLU A 70 7.59 7.09 -24.39
C GLU A 70 8.39 7.91 -23.38
N LEU A 71 9.08 7.26 -22.43
CA LEU A 71 9.91 7.94 -21.43
C LEU A 71 11.20 8.50 -22.01
N LEU A 72 11.85 7.74 -22.89
CA LEU A 72 13.15 8.07 -23.47
C LEU A 72 13.05 8.88 -24.77
N GLY A 73 11.86 8.94 -25.38
CA GLY A 73 11.63 9.62 -26.66
C GLY A 73 12.22 8.92 -27.88
N ASP A 74 12.54 7.62 -27.78
CA ASP A 74 13.11 6.81 -28.88
C ASP A 74 12.49 5.41 -28.88
N PRO A 75 11.93 4.91 -30.00
CA PRO A 75 11.39 3.55 -30.09
C PRO A 75 12.43 2.44 -29.89
N ARG A 76 13.72 2.73 -30.09
CA ARG A 76 14.83 1.77 -29.99
C ARG A 76 15.35 1.78 -28.56
N THR A 77 14.79 0.92 -27.72
CA THR A 77 15.19 0.78 -26.32
C THR A 77 15.76 -0.60 -26.01
N VAL A 78 16.72 -0.63 -25.09
CA VAL A 78 17.38 -1.84 -24.60
C VAL A 78 17.23 -1.93 -23.08
N ARG A 79 17.00 -3.15 -22.56
CA ARG A 79 16.96 -3.39 -21.11
C ARG A 79 18.40 -3.53 -20.60
N VAL A 80 18.79 -2.62 -19.71
CA VAL A 80 20.12 -2.62 -19.07
C VAL A 80 20.16 -3.58 -17.88
N THR A 81 19.11 -3.59 -17.05
CA THR A 81 19.01 -4.48 -15.89
C THR A 81 17.55 -4.67 -15.43
N GLY A 82 17.31 -5.66 -14.56
CA GLY A 82 15.99 -6.07 -14.09
C GLY A 82 15.35 -7.18 -14.93
N ASP A 83 14.07 -7.46 -14.68
CA ASP A 83 13.38 -8.65 -15.19
C ASP A 83 12.25 -8.30 -16.20
N SER A 84 11.27 -9.20 -16.36
CA SER A 84 10.07 -8.97 -17.18
C SER A 84 8.99 -8.14 -16.46
N THR A 85 9.17 -7.78 -15.20
CA THR A 85 8.19 -7.08 -14.34
C THR A 85 8.63 -5.66 -14.03
N ALA A 86 9.86 -5.45 -13.56
CA ALA A 86 10.45 -4.13 -13.37
C ALA A 86 11.92 -4.12 -13.83
N ALA A 87 12.29 -3.09 -14.59
CA ALA A 87 13.57 -3.03 -15.27
C ALA A 87 13.99 -1.59 -15.61
N VAL A 88 15.30 -1.39 -15.78
CA VAL A 88 15.91 -0.15 -16.28
C VAL A 88 16.18 -0.29 -17.77
N PHE A 89 15.80 0.72 -18.53
CA PHE A 89 15.98 0.80 -19.97
C PHE A 89 16.80 2.03 -20.36
N ARG A 90 17.53 1.91 -21.48
CA ARG A 90 18.20 3.01 -22.19
C ARG A 90 17.76 3.01 -23.65
N ARG A 91 18.08 4.09 -24.37
CA ARG A 91 18.03 4.10 -25.84
C ARG A 91 19.17 3.21 -26.35
N THR A 92 19.02 2.57 -27.50
CA THR A 92 20.06 1.68 -28.05
C THR A 92 21.40 2.39 -28.25
N GLU A 93 21.38 3.69 -28.57
CA GLU A 93 22.58 4.54 -28.70
C GLU A 93 23.28 4.90 -27.39
N ASP A 94 22.68 4.61 -26.23
CA ASP A 94 23.25 4.87 -24.90
C ASP A 94 23.70 3.58 -24.18
N ALA A 95 23.68 2.44 -24.85
CA ALA A 95 23.99 1.14 -24.23
C ALA A 95 25.43 1.07 -23.69
N ASP A 96 26.37 1.68 -24.41
CA ASP A 96 27.82 1.76 -24.18
C ASP A 96 28.27 3.09 -23.54
N ALA A 97 27.34 3.85 -22.94
CA ALA A 97 27.59 5.23 -22.50
C ALA A 97 28.71 5.39 -21.44
N GLU A 98 28.99 4.35 -20.65
CA GLU A 98 30.11 4.35 -19.71
C GLU A 98 31.48 4.08 -20.37
N ASP A 99 31.50 3.41 -21.52
CA ASP A 99 32.71 3.15 -22.30
C ASP A 99 33.08 4.35 -23.18
N HIS A 100 32.09 5.22 -23.44
CA HIS A 100 32.17 6.41 -24.30
C HIS A 100 31.71 7.72 -23.63
N PRO A 101 32.31 8.11 -22.50
CA PRO A 101 31.90 9.28 -21.73
C PRO A 101 31.99 10.61 -22.51
N GLU A 102 32.88 10.69 -23.51
CA GLU A 102 33.07 11.86 -24.38
C GLU A 102 31.80 12.24 -25.16
N ARG A 103 30.95 11.27 -25.51
CA ARG A 103 29.68 11.49 -26.22
C ARG A 103 28.65 12.26 -25.38
N TYR A 104 28.86 12.35 -24.06
CA TYR A 104 27.94 12.93 -23.08
C TYR A 104 28.46 14.22 -22.43
N ALA A 105 29.48 14.86 -23.03
CA ALA A 105 29.95 16.17 -22.58
C ALA A 105 28.80 17.19 -22.53
N GLY A 106 28.47 17.65 -21.32
CA GLY A 106 27.41 18.65 -21.09
C GLY A 106 25.96 18.14 -21.11
N ARG A 107 25.71 16.83 -21.29
CA ARG A 107 24.36 16.24 -21.31
C ARG A 107 24.29 14.98 -20.43
N PRO A 108 23.15 14.68 -19.77
CA PRO A 108 22.97 13.40 -19.10
C PRO A 108 22.78 12.25 -20.10
N VAL A 109 23.23 11.06 -19.71
CA VAL A 109 22.74 9.77 -20.22
C VAL A 109 21.30 9.60 -19.72
N PRO A 110 20.29 9.34 -20.56
CA PRO A 110 18.92 9.12 -20.11
C PRO A 110 18.62 7.64 -19.84
N GLU A 111 18.06 7.35 -18.67
CA GLU A 111 17.54 6.03 -18.27
C GLU A 111 16.07 6.11 -17.87
N ALA A 112 15.31 5.06 -18.13
CA ALA A 112 13.94 4.90 -17.69
C ALA A 112 13.80 3.68 -16.78
N TYR A 113 13.34 3.89 -15.54
CA TYR A 113 12.92 2.79 -14.66
C TYR A 113 11.42 2.51 -14.85
N CYS A 114 11.12 1.39 -15.51
CA CYS A 114 9.77 0.96 -15.83
C CYS A 114 9.29 -0.08 -14.81
N TRP A 115 8.32 0.32 -13.99
CA TRP A 115 7.79 -0.48 -12.87
C TRP A 115 6.30 -0.83 -13.02
N SER A 116 5.64 -0.35 -14.09
CA SER A 116 4.19 -0.45 -14.30
C SER A 116 3.62 -1.87 -14.18
N ARG A 117 4.38 -2.93 -14.49
CA ARG A 117 3.89 -4.32 -14.38
C ARG A 117 3.86 -4.84 -12.94
N LEU A 118 4.50 -4.18 -11.97
CA LEU A 118 4.34 -4.51 -10.54
C LEU A 118 2.89 -4.31 -10.06
N THR A 119 2.20 -3.29 -10.57
CA THR A 119 0.78 -3.01 -10.25
C THR A 119 -0.16 -3.49 -11.35
N SER A 120 0.26 -3.45 -12.62
CA SER A 120 -0.57 -3.79 -13.80
C SER A 120 -0.46 -5.24 -14.32
N GLY A 121 0.50 -6.06 -13.86
CA GLY A 121 0.88 -7.32 -14.52
C GLY A 121 0.01 -8.58 -14.32
N ASN A 122 -0.78 -8.72 -13.25
CA ASN A 122 -1.43 -10.01 -12.92
C ASN A 122 -2.93 -10.10 -13.29
N GLY A 123 -3.30 -11.15 -14.03
CA GLY A 123 -4.68 -11.46 -14.41
C GLY A 123 -5.63 -11.83 -13.27
N THR A 124 -5.12 -11.99 -12.04
CA THR A 124 -5.94 -12.31 -10.86
C THR A 124 -6.81 -11.13 -10.38
N ARG A 125 -6.74 -9.92 -10.98
CA ARG A 125 -7.35 -8.66 -10.49
C ARG A 125 -8.78 -8.71 -9.95
N ALA A 126 -9.65 -9.59 -10.46
CA ALA A 126 -11.00 -9.76 -9.90
C ALA A 126 -10.97 -10.13 -8.41
N LEU A 127 -10.00 -10.96 -7.99
CA LEU A 127 -9.79 -11.38 -6.60
C LEU A 127 -9.29 -10.25 -5.70
N TRP A 128 -8.75 -9.18 -6.27
CA TRP A 128 -8.16 -8.08 -5.52
C TRP A 128 -9.19 -7.06 -5.02
N LEU A 129 -10.37 -7.02 -5.66
CA LEU A 129 -11.52 -6.29 -5.14
C LEU A 129 -11.99 -6.89 -3.79
N LEU A 130 -11.89 -8.22 -3.61
CA LEU A 130 -12.12 -8.88 -2.31
C LEU A 130 -11.12 -8.43 -1.23
N LEU A 131 -9.90 -8.06 -1.63
CA LEU A 131 -8.85 -7.58 -0.74
C LEU A 131 -8.92 -6.06 -0.48
N LEU A 132 -9.89 -5.34 -1.06
CA LEU A 132 -10.02 -3.89 -0.90
C LEU A 132 -10.20 -3.46 0.56
N PRO A 133 -11.06 -4.10 1.40
CA PRO A 133 -11.16 -3.77 2.82
C PRO A 133 -9.82 -3.94 3.56
N PHE A 134 -9.04 -4.97 3.18
CA PHE A 134 -7.74 -5.27 3.77
C PHE A 134 -6.67 -4.26 3.38
N MET A 135 -6.67 -3.81 2.11
CA MET A 135 -5.82 -2.73 1.62
C MET A 135 -6.09 -1.43 2.38
N VAL A 136 -7.37 -1.05 2.50
CA VAL A 136 -7.81 0.16 3.20
C VAL A 136 -7.47 0.11 4.69
N ALA A 137 -7.67 -1.03 5.36
CA ALA A 137 -7.25 -1.21 6.75
C ALA A 137 -5.73 -1.16 6.94
N ASN A 138 -4.94 -1.66 5.97
CA ASN A 138 -3.49 -1.49 5.99
C ASN A 138 -3.09 -0.02 5.80
N LEU A 139 -3.76 0.71 4.89
CA LEU A 139 -3.55 2.13 4.65
C LEU A 139 -3.82 3.00 5.90
N ALA A 140 -4.81 2.63 6.71
CA ALA A 140 -5.10 3.30 7.98
C ALA A 140 -3.93 3.25 8.99
N HIS A 141 -3.04 2.26 8.91
CA HIS A 141 -1.82 2.20 9.73
C HIS A 141 -0.85 3.34 9.38
N TRP A 142 -0.71 3.59 8.07
CA TRP A 142 0.20 4.58 7.51
C TRP A 142 -0.38 5.99 7.56
N ALA A 143 -1.71 6.13 7.57
CA ALA A 143 -2.40 7.40 7.76
C ALA A 143 -2.39 7.93 9.22
N ARG A 144 -1.33 7.59 9.99
CA ARG A 144 -1.11 8.08 11.35
C ARG A 144 -0.69 9.56 11.33
N PRO A 145 -1.15 10.39 12.28
CA PRO A 145 -0.57 11.71 12.51
C PRO A 145 0.92 11.64 12.83
N ALA A 146 1.65 12.73 12.57
CA ALA A 146 3.02 12.88 13.03
C ALA A 146 3.10 12.78 14.56
N ALA A 147 4.26 12.36 15.05
CA ALA A 147 4.60 12.33 16.47
C ALA A 147 5.67 13.41 16.76
N PRO A 148 5.72 13.97 17.99
CA PRO A 148 6.81 14.86 18.37
C PRO A 148 8.17 14.18 18.22
N ALA A 149 9.18 14.92 17.75
CA ALA A 149 10.55 14.44 17.63
C ALA A 149 11.20 14.10 18.99
N THR A 150 10.66 14.63 20.10
CA THR A 150 11.10 14.25 21.45
C THR A 150 10.39 12.98 21.92
N THR A 151 11.14 12.10 22.59
CA THR A 151 10.84 10.70 22.95
C THR A 151 9.59 10.43 23.84
N LYS A 152 8.70 11.42 24.03
CA LYS A 152 7.56 11.36 24.95
C LYS A 152 6.31 10.62 24.44
N SER A 153 6.29 10.08 23.21
CA SER A 153 5.07 9.47 22.62
C SER A 153 5.10 7.99 22.13
N PRO A 154 6.11 7.13 22.42
CA PRO A 154 6.20 5.79 21.81
C PRO A 154 5.01 4.88 22.18
N ARG A 155 4.44 5.05 23.39
CA ARG A 155 3.23 4.32 23.80
C ARG A 155 2.03 4.66 22.91
N THR A 156 1.75 5.94 22.66
CA THR A 156 0.62 6.38 21.84
C THR A 156 0.73 5.90 20.39
N VAL A 157 1.93 5.93 19.81
CA VAL A 157 2.20 5.39 18.46
C VAL A 157 1.99 3.87 18.43
N SER A 158 2.47 3.15 19.45
CA SER A 158 2.26 1.71 19.58
C SER A 158 0.77 1.35 19.75
N THR A 159 0.01 2.10 20.55
CA THR A 159 -1.44 1.96 20.73
C THR A 159 -2.19 2.23 19.43
N TYR A 160 -1.81 3.24 18.65
CA TYR A 160 -2.39 3.49 17.32
C TYR A 160 -2.20 2.27 16.42
N GLY A 161 -0.95 1.80 16.29
CA GLY A 161 -0.63 0.62 15.49
C GLY A 161 -1.27 -0.68 16.01
N LEU A 162 -1.58 -0.77 17.31
CA LEU A 162 -2.30 -1.87 17.93
C LEU A 162 -3.79 -1.88 17.55
N LEU A 163 -4.47 -0.74 17.68
CA LEU A 163 -5.88 -0.61 17.35
C LEU A 163 -6.14 -0.91 15.87
N VAL A 164 -5.29 -0.42 14.96
CA VAL A 164 -5.41 -0.76 13.52
C VAL A 164 -5.17 -2.26 13.25
N ARG A 165 -4.25 -2.92 13.97
CA ARG A 165 -4.05 -4.39 13.87
C ARG A 165 -5.27 -5.18 14.38
N ILE A 166 -5.94 -4.72 15.43
CA ILE A 166 -7.18 -5.35 15.95
C ILE A 166 -8.33 -5.16 14.97
N LEU A 167 -8.49 -3.95 14.39
CA LEU A 167 -9.47 -3.69 13.33
C LEU A 167 -9.18 -4.54 12.09
N ALA A 168 -7.93 -4.67 11.68
CA ALA A 168 -7.51 -5.56 10.59
C ALA A 168 -7.88 -7.03 10.87
N LEU A 169 -7.59 -7.54 12.07
CA LEU A 169 -8.00 -8.89 12.48
C LEU A 169 -9.52 -9.07 12.41
N SER A 170 -10.27 -8.07 12.87
CA SER A 170 -11.75 -8.09 12.84
C SER A 170 -12.32 -8.18 11.42
N LEU A 171 -11.62 -7.65 10.41
CA LEU A 171 -12.02 -7.75 9.00
C LEU A 171 -11.79 -9.14 8.43
N THR A 172 -10.73 -9.84 8.84
CA THR A 172 -10.55 -11.27 8.50
C THR A 172 -11.64 -12.11 9.16
N VAL A 173 -11.95 -11.88 10.45
CA VAL A 173 -13.06 -12.55 11.13
C VAL A 173 -14.39 -12.26 10.43
N LEU A 174 -14.66 -11.00 10.05
CA LEU A 174 -15.87 -10.61 9.33
C LEU A 174 -16.02 -11.36 7.99
N LEU A 175 -14.97 -11.40 7.17
CA LEU A 175 -15.01 -12.10 5.88
C LEU A 175 -15.27 -13.60 6.06
N ILE A 176 -14.58 -14.26 7.00
CA ILE A 176 -14.74 -15.69 7.21
C ILE A 176 -16.08 -16.01 7.87
N ALA A 177 -16.56 -15.17 8.79
CA ALA A 177 -17.91 -15.27 9.36
C ALA A 177 -18.99 -15.12 8.28
N ALA A 178 -18.82 -14.21 7.31
CA ALA A 178 -19.75 -14.07 6.17
C ALA A 178 -19.71 -15.27 5.21
N ALA A 179 -18.54 -15.92 5.04
CA ALA A 179 -18.45 -17.17 4.31
C ALA A 179 -19.08 -18.35 5.09
N CYS A 180 -19.00 -18.35 6.43
CA CYS A 180 -19.73 -19.27 7.30
C CYS A 180 -21.25 -19.04 7.26
N GLU A 181 -21.71 -17.80 7.27
CA GLU A 181 -23.13 -17.42 7.10
C GLU A 181 -23.70 -18.04 5.82
N VAL A 182 -23.03 -17.84 4.69
CA VAL A 182 -23.43 -18.42 3.41
C VAL A 182 -23.38 -19.95 3.40
N ALA A 183 -22.26 -20.54 3.82
CA ALA A 183 -22.04 -21.98 3.67
C ALA A 183 -22.71 -22.84 4.76
N LEU A 184 -22.71 -22.36 6.01
CA LEU A 184 -23.15 -23.12 7.19
C LEU A 184 -24.59 -22.79 7.58
N ASP A 185 -24.96 -21.51 7.62
CA ASP A 185 -26.33 -21.12 7.96
C ASP A 185 -27.26 -21.29 6.76
N LEU A 186 -27.13 -20.44 5.74
CA LEU A 186 -28.07 -20.42 4.61
C LEU A 186 -28.15 -21.75 3.85
N LEU A 187 -27.00 -22.37 3.54
CA LEU A 187 -26.96 -23.62 2.79
C LEU A 187 -27.11 -24.88 3.67
N ALA A 188 -26.23 -25.09 4.65
CA ALA A 188 -26.16 -26.35 5.40
C ALA A 188 -27.21 -26.50 6.52
N TRP A 189 -27.72 -25.39 7.07
CA TRP A 189 -28.67 -25.37 8.18
C TRP A 189 -30.09 -25.08 7.72
N GLN A 190 -30.31 -23.93 7.08
CA GLN A 190 -31.63 -23.46 6.63
C GLN A 190 -32.10 -24.24 5.39
N CYS A 191 -31.46 -24.05 4.22
CA CYS A 191 -31.93 -24.66 2.97
C CYS A 191 -31.95 -26.19 3.03
N ALA A 192 -30.89 -26.83 3.51
CA ALA A 192 -30.83 -28.29 3.67
C ALA A 192 -31.79 -28.84 4.77
N GLY A 193 -32.27 -27.98 5.67
CA GLY A 193 -33.34 -28.31 6.63
C GLY A 193 -34.75 -28.21 6.03
N THR A 194 -34.93 -27.41 4.98
CA THR A 194 -36.25 -27.09 4.40
C THR A 194 -36.49 -27.85 3.09
N ALA A 195 -37.42 -28.81 3.11
CA ALA A 195 -37.73 -29.68 1.97
C ALA A 195 -38.04 -28.92 0.66
N GLY A 196 -38.74 -27.78 0.73
CA GLY A 196 -39.02 -26.93 -0.44
C GLY A 196 -37.78 -26.31 -1.09
N CYS A 197 -36.74 -26.01 -0.30
CA CYS A 197 -35.48 -25.43 -0.81
C CYS A 197 -34.61 -26.48 -1.51
N THR A 198 -34.57 -27.72 -0.99
CA THR A 198 -33.86 -28.85 -1.62
C THR A 198 -34.63 -29.50 -2.77
N GLY A 199 -35.96 -29.59 -2.69
CA GLY A 199 -36.79 -30.25 -3.71
C GLY A 199 -36.75 -29.54 -5.06
N SER A 200 -36.61 -28.21 -5.06
CA SER A 200 -36.38 -27.38 -6.25
C SER A 200 -34.93 -27.46 -6.79
N ARG A 201 -34.01 -28.12 -6.08
CA ARG A 201 -32.55 -28.09 -6.36
C ARG A 201 -31.94 -29.49 -6.24
N SER A 202 -32.14 -30.33 -7.26
CA SER A 202 -31.68 -31.74 -7.31
C SER A 202 -30.21 -31.98 -6.91
N ARG A 203 -29.29 -31.04 -7.20
CA ARG A 203 -27.87 -31.14 -6.80
C ARG A 203 -27.63 -31.03 -5.29
N LEU A 204 -28.59 -30.50 -4.52
CA LEU A 204 -28.53 -30.40 -3.05
C LEU A 204 -29.39 -31.47 -2.36
N ALA A 205 -30.08 -32.33 -3.11
CA ALA A 205 -30.98 -33.34 -2.54
C ALA A 205 -30.27 -34.35 -1.62
N PHE A 206 -28.98 -34.62 -1.84
CA PHE A 206 -28.19 -35.49 -0.95
C PHE A 206 -27.95 -34.87 0.44
N LEU A 207 -28.11 -33.54 0.59
CA LEU A 207 -28.04 -32.83 1.86
C LEU A 207 -29.39 -32.72 2.56
N SER A 208 -30.51 -33.13 1.94
CA SER A 208 -31.84 -33.01 2.53
C SER A 208 -32.00 -33.83 3.81
N ALA A 209 -33.09 -33.68 4.55
CA ALA A 209 -33.36 -34.49 5.75
C ALA A 209 -33.32 -36.00 5.45
N ASP A 210 -33.79 -36.37 4.26
CA ASP A 210 -33.90 -37.75 3.78
C ASP A 210 -32.64 -38.23 3.02
N GLY A 211 -31.60 -37.39 2.91
CA GLY A 211 -30.34 -37.64 2.20
C GLY A 211 -29.40 -38.68 2.83
N GLY A 212 -29.93 -39.60 3.65
CA GLY A 212 -29.18 -40.67 4.29
C GLY A 212 -28.07 -40.17 5.20
N TRP A 213 -26.82 -40.60 4.94
CA TRP A 213 -25.67 -40.29 5.80
C TRP A 213 -25.46 -38.77 6.00
N TRP A 214 -25.68 -37.97 4.95
CA TRP A 214 -25.49 -36.51 4.97
C TRP A 214 -26.73 -35.74 5.47
N GLY A 215 -27.81 -36.43 5.83
CA GLY A 215 -29.02 -35.80 6.37
C GLY A 215 -28.88 -35.25 7.80
N GLN A 216 -27.85 -35.63 8.56
CA GLN A 216 -27.63 -35.12 9.92
C GLN A 216 -26.98 -33.72 9.91
N PRO A 217 -27.51 -32.72 10.63
CA PRO A 217 -27.02 -31.33 10.59
C PRO A 217 -25.51 -31.17 10.82
N GLY A 218 -24.93 -31.90 11.78
CA GLY A 218 -23.49 -31.84 12.07
C GLY A 218 -22.61 -32.25 10.89
N ARG A 219 -23.02 -33.24 10.09
CA ARG A 219 -22.29 -33.69 8.89
C ARG A 219 -22.39 -32.70 7.73
N ARG A 220 -23.54 -32.04 7.57
CA ARG A 220 -23.73 -30.94 6.62
C ARG A 220 -22.82 -29.77 6.96
N LEU A 221 -22.82 -29.36 8.24
CA LEU A 221 -21.94 -28.31 8.75
C LEU A 221 -20.47 -28.66 8.50
N ALA A 222 -20.05 -29.91 8.78
CA ALA A 222 -18.69 -30.36 8.55
C ALA A 222 -18.26 -30.32 7.07
N LEU A 223 -19.14 -30.75 6.15
CA LEU A 223 -18.88 -30.71 4.71
C LEU A 223 -18.81 -29.26 4.18
N CYS A 224 -19.80 -28.44 4.53
CA CYS A 224 -19.88 -27.05 4.05
C CYS A 224 -18.80 -26.15 4.67
N ALA A 225 -18.26 -26.50 5.85
CA ALA A 225 -17.14 -25.81 6.48
C ALA A 225 -15.84 -25.84 5.65
N LEU A 226 -15.72 -26.79 4.71
CA LEU A 226 -14.59 -26.83 3.78
C LEU A 226 -14.54 -25.59 2.87
N VAL A 227 -15.67 -24.92 2.59
CA VAL A 227 -15.72 -23.71 1.75
C VAL A 227 -15.03 -22.50 2.41
N PRO A 228 -15.41 -22.03 3.62
CA PRO A 228 -14.71 -20.95 4.30
C PRO A 228 -13.28 -21.34 4.76
N ALA A 229 -13.01 -22.63 5.01
CA ALA A 229 -11.65 -23.12 5.25
C ALA A 229 -10.78 -23.01 3.98
N ALA A 230 -11.29 -23.37 2.81
CA ALA A 230 -10.60 -23.21 1.52
C ALA A 230 -10.35 -21.72 1.19
N LEU A 231 -11.30 -20.82 1.49
CA LEU A 231 -11.09 -19.37 1.39
C LEU A 231 -9.93 -18.91 2.29
N THR A 232 -9.86 -19.39 3.54
CA THR A 232 -8.76 -19.10 4.46
C THR A 232 -7.41 -19.62 3.92
N GLY A 233 -7.40 -20.82 3.35
CA GLY A 233 -6.22 -21.41 2.68
C GLY A 233 -5.77 -20.63 1.45
N LEU A 234 -6.71 -20.14 0.63
CA LEU A 234 -6.43 -19.30 -0.54
C LEU A 234 -5.79 -17.96 -0.13
N LEU A 235 -6.32 -17.29 0.91
CA LEU A 235 -5.76 -16.04 1.44
C LEU A 235 -4.32 -16.25 1.97
N TRP A 236 -4.09 -17.35 2.70
CA TRP A 236 -2.76 -17.76 3.14
C TRP A 236 -1.80 -17.97 1.97
N TYR A 237 -2.21 -18.75 0.96
CA TYR A 237 -1.40 -19.07 -0.22
C TYR A 237 -0.99 -17.81 -0.98
N LEU A 238 -1.93 -16.90 -1.24
CA LEU A 238 -1.68 -15.66 -1.98
C LEU A 238 -0.73 -14.71 -1.22
N SER A 239 -0.93 -14.56 0.09
CA SER A 239 -0.03 -13.75 0.94
C SER A 239 1.38 -14.36 0.98
N ASN A 240 1.50 -15.68 1.07
CA ASN A 240 2.81 -16.35 1.07
C ASN A 240 3.54 -16.24 -0.28
N ARG A 241 2.83 -16.47 -1.40
CA ARG A 241 3.38 -16.37 -2.77
C ARG A 241 3.82 -14.94 -3.11
N THR A 242 3.01 -13.94 -2.76
CA THR A 242 3.33 -12.54 -3.04
C THR A 242 4.47 -12.00 -2.17
N TRP A 243 4.54 -12.41 -0.89
CA TRP A 243 5.64 -12.05 0.01
C TRP A 243 7.00 -12.46 -0.57
N SER A 244 7.12 -13.67 -1.13
CA SER A 244 8.39 -14.19 -1.67
C SER A 244 8.92 -13.42 -2.89
N ALA A 245 8.04 -12.81 -3.70
CA ALA A 245 8.38 -12.21 -4.99
C ALA A 245 8.53 -10.68 -4.96
N TYR A 246 7.99 -10.01 -3.94
CA TYR A 246 7.98 -8.54 -3.82
C TYR A 246 8.60 -8.03 -2.52
N GLU A 247 8.56 -8.81 -1.43
CA GLU A 247 8.80 -8.33 -0.05
C GLU A 247 10.04 -9.00 0.60
N SER A 248 10.96 -9.48 -0.25
CA SER A 248 12.15 -10.26 0.12
C SER A 248 13.48 -9.58 -0.24
N GLN A 249 13.45 -8.43 -0.94
CA GLN A 249 14.65 -7.70 -1.38
C GLN A 249 15.41 -7.11 -0.19
N SER A 250 16.74 -7.19 -0.23
CA SER A 250 17.62 -6.65 0.80
C SER A 250 18.17 -5.27 0.41
N PRO A 251 18.38 -4.35 1.37
CA PRO A 251 19.10 -3.11 1.11
C PRO A 251 20.52 -3.36 0.58
N PRO A 252 21.13 -2.38 -0.13
CA PRO A 252 22.55 -2.45 -0.47
C PRO A 252 23.45 -2.64 0.76
N ALA A 253 24.52 -3.43 0.62
CA ALA A 253 25.55 -3.50 1.63
C ALA A 253 26.17 -2.11 1.84
N GLY A 254 26.39 -1.69 3.09
CA GLY A 254 26.91 -0.37 3.41
C GLY A 254 25.86 0.74 3.58
N THR A 255 24.55 0.44 3.61
CA THR A 255 23.63 1.30 4.38
C THR A 255 24.16 1.38 5.81
N GLY A 256 24.41 2.60 6.30
CA GLY A 256 25.22 2.83 7.51
C GLY A 256 24.77 2.04 8.75
N ASP A 257 25.70 1.88 9.69
CA ASP A 257 25.47 1.18 10.94
C ASP A 257 24.14 1.63 11.58
N PRO A 258 23.17 0.71 11.80
CA PRO A 258 21.88 1.07 12.39
C PRO A 258 22.00 1.68 13.79
N ASP A 259 23.13 1.48 14.49
CA ASP A 259 23.41 2.10 15.79
C ASP A 259 24.06 3.50 15.65
N ALA A 260 24.40 3.94 14.44
CA ALA A 260 24.92 5.27 14.10
C ALA A 260 23.88 6.20 13.44
N LEU A 261 22.64 5.74 13.23
CA LEU A 261 21.54 6.57 12.74
C LEU A 261 20.83 7.25 13.92
N ASP A 262 20.82 8.59 13.94
CA ASP A 262 20.06 9.36 14.93
C ASP A 262 18.57 8.94 14.95
N ASP A 263 18.01 8.87 16.15
CA ASP A 263 16.60 8.47 16.39
C ASP A 263 15.60 9.46 15.75
N THR A 264 16.08 10.62 15.29
CA THR A 264 15.37 11.67 14.55
C THR A 264 15.30 11.44 13.03
N ALA A 265 16.05 10.48 12.46
CA ALA A 265 16.10 10.24 11.02
C ALA A 265 14.70 9.93 10.43
N PRO A 266 14.34 10.50 9.25
CA PRO A 266 13.05 10.30 8.61
C PRO A 266 12.70 8.82 8.42
N ALA A 267 11.47 8.43 8.79
CA ALA A 267 11.09 7.02 8.90
C ALA A 267 11.31 6.21 7.60
N LEU A 268 11.14 6.83 6.43
CA LEU A 268 11.29 6.19 5.11
C LEU A 268 12.74 5.84 4.74
N GLY A 269 13.73 6.48 5.36
CA GLY A 269 15.17 6.21 5.20
C GLY A 269 15.74 5.25 6.25
N ARG A 270 14.89 4.65 7.11
CA ARG A 270 15.34 3.70 8.12
C ARG A 270 15.52 2.31 7.48
N PRO A 271 16.65 1.61 7.69
CA PRO A 271 16.94 0.33 7.02
C PRO A 271 15.87 -0.77 7.17
N GLY A 272 15.13 -0.79 8.28
CA GLY A 272 14.02 -1.73 8.50
C GLY A 272 12.68 -1.30 7.91
N PHE A 273 12.53 -0.07 7.40
CA PHE A 273 11.24 0.46 6.96
C PHE A 273 10.63 -0.38 5.84
N TRP A 274 11.43 -0.74 4.84
CA TRP A 274 11.01 -1.54 3.67
C TRP A 274 11.18 -3.06 3.89
N TYR A 275 11.54 -3.51 5.10
CA TYR A 275 11.84 -4.92 5.39
C TYR A 275 10.89 -5.53 6.44
N GLY A 276 9.65 -5.79 6.05
CA GLY A 276 8.57 -6.24 6.96
C GLY A 276 8.59 -7.71 7.41
N ARG A 277 9.56 -8.52 6.97
CA ARG A 277 9.54 -10.01 6.98
C ARG A 277 8.93 -10.66 8.24
N ARG A 278 9.50 -10.39 9.41
CA ARG A 278 9.07 -10.99 10.69
C ARG A 278 7.61 -10.66 11.05
N LEU A 279 7.22 -9.40 10.87
CA LEU A 279 5.87 -8.94 11.21
C LEU A 279 4.84 -9.58 10.28
N VAL A 280 5.08 -9.55 8.97
CA VAL A 280 4.14 -10.09 7.96
C VAL A 280 3.96 -11.59 8.14
N ALA A 281 5.04 -12.35 8.40
CA ALA A 281 4.97 -13.78 8.68
C ALA A 281 4.15 -14.09 9.95
N ARG A 282 4.37 -13.36 11.05
CA ARG A 282 3.63 -13.55 12.31
C ARG A 282 2.16 -13.17 12.16
N LEU A 283 1.86 -12.04 11.52
CA LEU A 283 0.48 -11.61 11.27
C LEU A 283 -0.24 -12.60 10.36
N ARG A 284 0.41 -13.10 9.29
CA ARG A 284 -0.15 -14.15 8.40
C ARG A 284 -0.55 -15.38 9.21
N ALA A 285 0.34 -15.91 10.04
CA ALA A 285 0.05 -17.05 10.91
C ALA A 285 -1.16 -16.79 11.83
N ALA A 286 -1.23 -15.61 12.46
CA ALA A 286 -2.33 -15.25 13.34
C ALA A 286 -3.68 -15.07 12.61
N HIS A 287 -3.71 -14.46 11.42
CA HIS A 287 -4.94 -14.27 10.65
C HIS A 287 -5.41 -15.57 9.99
N THR A 288 -4.50 -16.45 9.56
CA THR A 288 -4.85 -17.81 9.11
C THR A 288 -5.47 -18.63 10.24
N ALA A 289 -4.87 -18.59 11.44
CA ALA A 289 -5.45 -19.25 12.61
C ALA A 289 -6.80 -18.63 13.01
N ALA A 290 -6.95 -17.31 12.96
CA ALA A 290 -8.23 -16.63 13.22
C ALA A 290 -9.34 -17.10 12.27
N GLY A 291 -9.05 -17.22 10.97
CA GLY A 291 -10.00 -17.76 9.99
C GLY A 291 -10.43 -19.18 10.33
N LEU A 292 -9.46 -20.09 10.53
CA LEU A 292 -9.76 -21.49 10.89
C LEU A 292 -10.55 -21.61 12.20
N LEU A 293 -10.19 -20.84 13.23
CA LEU A 293 -10.92 -20.80 14.51
C LEU A 293 -12.33 -20.21 14.36
N THR A 294 -12.55 -19.25 13.45
CA THR A 294 -13.90 -18.73 13.15
C THR A 294 -14.79 -19.81 12.54
N VAL A 295 -14.28 -20.59 11.57
CA VAL A 295 -15.01 -21.72 11.00
C VAL A 295 -15.27 -22.81 12.06
N ALA A 296 -14.24 -23.16 12.84
CA ALA A 296 -14.36 -24.17 13.89
C ALA A 296 -15.38 -23.76 14.96
N ALA A 297 -15.43 -22.49 15.37
CA ALA A 297 -16.44 -21.98 16.29
C ALA A 297 -17.86 -22.04 15.71
N ALA A 298 -18.05 -21.66 14.44
CA ALA A 298 -19.35 -21.72 13.77
C ALA A 298 -19.90 -23.15 13.63
N VAL A 299 -19.03 -24.17 13.51
CA VAL A 299 -19.42 -25.59 13.52
C VAL A 299 -19.60 -26.13 14.94
N ALA A 300 -18.71 -25.80 15.87
CA ALA A 300 -18.73 -26.36 17.23
C ALA A 300 -19.89 -25.85 18.09
N ALA A 301 -20.21 -24.55 18.03
CA ALA A 301 -21.25 -23.93 18.85
C ALA A 301 -22.64 -24.59 18.74
N PRO A 302 -23.21 -24.83 17.54
CA PRO A 302 -24.51 -25.53 17.43
C PRO A 302 -24.45 -26.98 17.93
N VAL A 303 -23.35 -27.69 17.66
CA VAL A 303 -23.15 -29.09 18.05
C VAL A 303 -23.06 -29.23 19.57
N ALA A 304 -22.18 -28.46 20.22
CA ALA A 304 -22.04 -28.46 21.68
C ALA A 304 -23.31 -27.98 22.39
N ARG A 305 -24.05 -27.02 21.81
CA ARG A 305 -25.36 -26.58 22.33
C ARG A 305 -26.44 -27.65 22.21
N HIS A 306 -26.40 -28.50 21.18
CA HIS A 306 -27.30 -29.65 21.07
C HIS A 306 -26.95 -30.71 22.11
N ASP A 307 -25.69 -31.15 22.20
CA ASP A 307 -25.26 -32.21 23.12
C ASP A 307 -25.54 -31.86 24.59
N ARG A 308 -25.36 -30.59 24.98
CA ARG A 308 -25.75 -30.08 26.31
C ARG A 308 -27.25 -30.16 26.57
N ARG A 309 -28.10 -29.86 25.57
CA ARG A 309 -29.57 -29.94 25.70
C ARG A 309 -30.08 -31.38 25.72
N ALA A 310 -29.40 -32.28 25.02
CA ALA A 310 -29.70 -33.71 25.02
C ALA A 310 -29.29 -34.43 26.31
N GLY A 311 -28.59 -33.75 27.24
CA GLY A 311 -28.18 -34.32 28.52
C GLY A 311 -27.11 -35.42 28.43
N ALA A 312 -26.38 -35.51 27.32
CA ALA A 312 -25.39 -36.56 27.09
C ALA A 312 -24.02 -36.17 27.71
N PRO A 313 -23.61 -36.74 28.86
CA PRO A 313 -22.50 -36.19 29.66
C PRO A 313 -21.14 -36.26 28.96
N GLY A 314 -20.83 -37.36 28.24
CA GLY A 314 -19.58 -37.50 27.49
C GLY A 314 -19.45 -36.50 26.34
N PRO A 315 -20.38 -36.46 25.38
CA PRO A 315 -20.39 -35.47 24.30
C PRO A 315 -20.44 -34.02 24.80
N ALA A 316 -21.18 -33.73 25.89
CA ALA A 316 -21.21 -32.40 26.49
C ALA A 316 -19.86 -31.98 27.11
N ALA A 317 -19.15 -32.90 27.78
CA ALA A 317 -17.81 -32.64 28.29
C ALA A 317 -16.80 -32.39 27.16
N PHE A 318 -16.89 -33.13 26.05
CA PHE A 318 -16.09 -32.87 24.85
C PHE A 318 -16.41 -31.50 24.24
N GLY A 319 -17.68 -31.12 24.16
CA GLY A 319 -18.12 -29.80 23.71
C GLY A 319 -17.52 -28.65 24.53
N TRP A 320 -17.50 -28.79 25.88
CA TRP A 320 -16.82 -27.83 26.76
C TRP A 320 -15.30 -27.75 26.52
N ALA A 321 -14.63 -28.89 26.33
CA ALA A 321 -13.20 -28.91 26.02
C ALA A 321 -12.88 -28.22 24.69
N VAL A 322 -13.70 -28.45 23.65
CA VAL A 322 -13.60 -27.77 22.36
C VAL A 322 -13.81 -26.26 22.49
N GLU A 323 -14.85 -25.82 23.20
CA GLU A 323 -15.11 -24.38 23.41
C GLU A 323 -13.97 -23.71 24.20
N ALA A 324 -13.43 -24.38 25.22
CA ALA A 324 -12.26 -23.89 25.95
C ALA A 324 -11.01 -23.77 25.06
N LEU A 325 -10.75 -24.75 24.19
CA LEU A 325 -9.64 -24.71 23.21
C LEU A 325 -9.84 -23.62 22.16
N LEU A 326 -11.07 -23.37 21.70
CA LEU A 326 -11.39 -22.27 20.78
C LEU A 326 -11.14 -20.90 21.44
N VAL A 327 -11.55 -20.72 22.70
CA VAL A 327 -11.27 -19.50 23.47
C VAL A 327 -9.76 -19.32 23.70
N ALA A 328 -9.04 -20.37 24.10
CA ALA A 328 -7.58 -20.32 24.27
C ALA A 328 -6.86 -20.00 22.94
N GLY A 329 -7.33 -20.55 21.82
CA GLY A 329 -6.86 -20.23 20.48
C GLY A 329 -7.09 -18.76 20.12
N ALA A 330 -8.30 -18.23 20.36
CA ALA A 330 -8.65 -16.83 20.11
C ALA A 330 -7.81 -15.86 20.97
N VAL A 331 -7.62 -16.15 22.26
CA VAL A 331 -6.74 -15.40 23.16
C VAL A 331 -5.28 -15.45 22.68
N THR A 332 -4.82 -16.60 22.20
CA THR A 332 -3.46 -16.74 21.65
C THR A 332 -3.28 -15.94 20.36
N VAL A 333 -4.25 -15.96 19.44
CA VAL A 333 -4.28 -15.11 18.24
C VAL A 333 -4.21 -13.64 18.62
N ALA A 334 -5.07 -13.19 19.55
CA ALA A 334 -5.08 -11.82 20.03
C ALA A 334 -3.72 -11.43 20.62
N TRP A 335 -3.14 -12.26 21.49
CA TRP A 335 -1.81 -12.03 22.05
C TRP A 335 -0.70 -11.96 20.97
N VAL A 336 -0.69 -12.84 19.97
CA VAL A 336 0.28 -12.83 18.86
C VAL A 336 0.15 -11.56 18.01
N VAL A 337 -1.08 -11.08 17.78
CA VAL A 337 -1.35 -9.82 17.08
C VAL A 337 -0.92 -8.62 17.92
N CYS A 338 -1.21 -8.62 19.22
CA CYS A 338 -0.97 -7.50 20.12
C CYS A 338 0.51 -7.32 20.52
N ARG A 339 1.21 -8.41 20.90
CA ARG A 339 2.49 -8.41 21.65
C ARG A 339 3.64 -7.59 21.04
N ARG A 340 3.73 -7.47 19.72
CA ARG A 340 4.84 -6.78 19.02
C ARG A 340 4.33 -5.95 17.84
N GLY A 341 4.87 -4.74 17.68
CA GLY A 341 4.62 -3.88 16.51
C GLY A 341 5.56 -4.18 15.32
N ARG A 342 5.59 -3.26 14.35
CA ARG A 342 6.67 -3.14 13.35
C ARG A 342 7.90 -2.53 14.04
N THR A 343 9.10 -2.91 13.60
CA THR A 343 10.34 -2.21 13.92
C THR A 343 10.86 -1.61 12.61
N GLU A 344 11.01 -0.29 12.56
CA GLU A 344 11.45 0.43 11.36
C GLU A 344 12.98 0.65 11.36
N ALA A 345 13.63 0.66 12.54
CA ALA A 345 15.04 1.00 12.69
C ALA A 345 16.02 0.01 12.02
N ARG A 346 15.74 -1.31 12.04
CA ARG A 346 16.65 -2.35 11.56
C ARG A 346 15.94 -3.45 10.77
N PRO A 347 16.58 -4.07 9.76
CA PRO A 347 16.05 -5.26 9.10
C PRO A 347 15.97 -6.42 10.10
N ASP A 348 14.78 -7.01 10.27
CA ASP A 348 14.59 -8.14 11.18
C ASP A 348 14.44 -9.47 10.43
N HIS A 349 15.57 -10.19 10.30
CA HIS A 349 15.62 -11.51 9.70
C HIS A 349 15.15 -12.63 10.66
N ARG A 350 14.94 -12.36 11.96
CA ARG A 350 14.52 -13.38 12.93
C ARG A 350 13.06 -13.75 12.69
N LEU A 351 12.78 -15.05 12.54
CA LEU A 351 11.41 -15.55 12.44
C LEU A 351 10.93 -16.06 13.80
N ASP A 352 9.71 -15.67 14.20
CA ASP A 352 9.04 -16.20 15.40
C ASP A 352 8.53 -17.63 15.12
N ARG A 353 9.45 -18.59 14.85
CA ARG A 353 9.17 -19.93 14.28
C ARG A 353 8.00 -20.63 14.97
N ALA A 354 8.01 -20.72 16.30
CA ALA A 354 6.94 -21.35 17.08
C ALA A 354 5.55 -20.73 16.83
N ALA A 355 5.46 -19.40 16.74
CA ALA A 355 4.19 -18.73 16.42
C ALA A 355 3.79 -18.87 14.94
N ILE A 356 4.76 -19.09 14.05
CA ILE A 356 4.52 -19.26 12.61
C ILE A 356 4.09 -20.69 12.27
N THR A 357 4.58 -21.71 13.00
CA THR A 357 4.25 -23.13 12.76
C THR A 357 3.13 -23.64 13.67
N LEU A 358 3.25 -23.46 14.99
CA LEU A 358 2.35 -24.10 15.97
C LEU A 358 0.96 -23.46 15.98
N LEU A 359 0.85 -22.14 15.75
CA LEU A 359 -0.45 -21.45 15.79
C LEU A 359 -1.40 -21.86 14.64
N PRO A 360 -1.01 -21.76 13.34
CA PRO A 360 -1.88 -22.23 12.26
C PRO A 360 -2.00 -23.76 12.24
N GLY A 361 -0.95 -24.51 12.61
CA GLY A 361 -1.01 -25.97 12.73
C GLY A 361 -1.99 -26.44 13.81
N GLY A 362 -1.95 -25.83 15.00
CA GLY A 362 -2.87 -26.10 16.10
C GLY A 362 -4.31 -25.69 15.79
N ALA A 363 -4.50 -24.53 15.13
CA ALA A 363 -5.83 -24.12 14.66
C ALA A 363 -6.40 -25.08 13.60
N LEU A 364 -5.57 -25.60 12.70
CA LEU A 364 -5.98 -26.62 11.73
C LEU A 364 -6.30 -27.96 12.40
N ALA A 365 -5.49 -28.41 13.37
CA ALA A 365 -5.75 -29.63 14.12
C ALA A 365 -7.06 -29.55 14.92
N LEU A 366 -7.30 -28.42 15.60
CA LEU A 366 -8.56 -28.16 16.30
C LEU A 366 -9.76 -28.10 15.34
N PHE A 367 -9.60 -27.47 14.17
CA PHE A 367 -10.64 -27.48 13.13
C PHE A 367 -10.98 -28.90 12.68
N VAL A 368 -9.98 -29.75 12.37
CA VAL A 368 -10.19 -31.15 11.98
C VAL A 368 -10.86 -31.96 13.12
N ALA A 369 -10.47 -31.75 14.38
CA ALA A 369 -11.12 -32.36 15.53
C ALA A 369 -12.60 -31.94 15.65
N VAL A 370 -12.92 -30.66 15.39
CA VAL A 370 -14.30 -30.15 15.34
C VAL A 370 -15.10 -30.79 14.20
N LEU A 371 -14.51 -31.00 13.02
CA LEU A 371 -15.18 -31.72 11.92
C LEU A 371 -15.51 -33.16 12.33
N GLY A 372 -14.57 -33.87 12.97
CA GLY A 372 -14.81 -35.23 13.50
C GLY A 372 -15.95 -35.26 14.53
N TYR A 373 -15.96 -34.31 15.46
CA TYR A 373 -17.02 -34.16 16.47
C TYR A 373 -18.39 -33.83 15.88
N ALA A 374 -18.44 -33.00 14.84
CA ALA A 374 -19.67 -32.67 14.12
C ALA A 374 -20.18 -33.85 13.28
N CYS A 375 -19.29 -34.68 12.74
CA CYS A 375 -19.64 -35.90 12.00
C CYS A 375 -20.19 -37.05 12.87
N TRP A 376 -19.98 -36.99 14.19
CA TRP A 376 -20.48 -37.98 15.15
C TRP A 376 -22.02 -38.13 15.06
N SER A 377 -22.49 -39.37 15.04
CA SER A 377 -23.91 -39.65 14.75
C SER A 377 -24.83 -39.12 15.85
N ARG A 378 -25.84 -38.34 15.45
CA ARG A 378 -26.89 -37.78 16.32
C ARG A 378 -28.28 -38.04 15.71
N PRO A 379 -28.86 -39.24 15.93
CA PRO A 379 -30.19 -39.57 15.43
C PRO A 379 -31.26 -38.61 15.99
N GLY A 380 -32.24 -38.23 15.17
CA GLY A 380 -33.33 -37.33 15.57
C GLY A 380 -32.95 -35.84 15.71
N TRP A 381 -31.71 -35.45 15.40
CA TRP A 381 -31.35 -34.03 15.34
C TRP A 381 -31.76 -33.41 14.00
N HIS A 382 -32.67 -32.44 14.05
CA HIS A 382 -33.11 -31.65 12.89
C HIS A 382 -32.65 -30.19 13.04
N SER A 383 -32.33 -29.52 11.92
CA SER A 383 -32.07 -28.08 11.86
C SER A 383 -33.38 -27.32 11.65
N THR A 384 -33.65 -26.33 12.51
CA THR A 384 -34.80 -25.42 12.40
C THR A 384 -34.35 -23.99 12.71
N GLY A 385 -35.05 -22.99 12.13
CA GLY A 385 -34.69 -21.58 12.27
C GLY A 385 -33.29 -21.27 11.72
N ARG A 386 -32.66 -20.21 12.22
CA ARG A 386 -31.27 -19.84 11.90
C ARG A 386 -30.27 -20.60 12.78
N LEU A 387 -29.05 -20.75 12.27
CA LEU A 387 -27.91 -21.31 12.99
C LEU A 387 -27.62 -20.46 14.25
N PRO A 388 -27.46 -21.06 15.44
CA PRO A 388 -27.14 -20.34 16.67
C PRO A 388 -25.88 -19.46 16.59
N GLY A 389 -26.02 -18.17 16.26
CA GLY A 389 -24.87 -17.26 16.14
C GLY A 389 -25.15 -15.77 15.90
N ASP A 390 -26.39 -15.37 15.60
CA ASP A 390 -26.79 -14.03 15.12
C ASP A 390 -26.13 -12.83 15.83
N PHE A 391 -25.95 -12.90 17.15
CA PHE A 391 -25.37 -11.82 17.95
C PHE A 391 -23.90 -11.52 17.59
N ALA A 392 -23.18 -12.47 16.98
CA ALA A 392 -21.75 -12.36 16.68
C ALA A 392 -21.46 -11.22 15.70
N PHE A 393 -22.29 -11.03 14.66
CA PHE A 393 -22.14 -9.92 13.73
C PHE A 393 -22.38 -8.56 14.42
N GLY A 394 -23.34 -8.48 15.34
CA GLY A 394 -23.60 -7.27 16.14
C GLY A 394 -22.45 -6.94 17.09
N ALA A 395 -21.94 -7.95 17.80
CA ALA A 395 -20.78 -7.79 18.68
C ALA A 395 -19.51 -7.37 17.91
N LEU A 396 -19.28 -7.95 16.72
CA LEU A 396 -18.17 -7.61 15.84
C LEU A 396 -18.28 -6.17 15.31
N MET A 397 -19.48 -5.76 14.89
CA MET A 397 -19.77 -4.40 14.43
C MET A 397 -19.60 -3.37 15.56
N LEU A 398 -20.04 -3.69 16.77
CA LEU A 398 -19.81 -2.84 17.96
C LEU A 398 -18.31 -2.71 18.25
N ALA A 399 -17.57 -3.83 18.25
CA ALA A 399 -16.13 -3.82 18.49
C ALA A 399 -15.38 -3.00 17.43
N GLN A 400 -15.80 -3.05 16.16
CA GLN A 400 -15.28 -2.20 15.09
C GLN A 400 -15.58 -0.71 15.34
N GLY A 401 -16.83 -0.35 15.64
CA GLY A 401 -17.21 1.03 15.94
C GLY A 401 -16.46 1.61 17.15
N CYS A 402 -16.41 0.87 18.26
CA CYS A 402 -15.63 1.24 19.43
C CYS A 402 -14.12 1.34 19.13
N GLY A 403 -13.58 0.43 18.32
CA GLY A 403 -12.18 0.45 17.88
C GLY A 403 -11.85 1.68 17.02
N VAL A 404 -12.73 2.07 16.10
CA VAL A 404 -12.61 3.30 15.30
C VAL A 404 -12.67 4.55 16.17
N LEU A 405 -13.58 4.61 17.16
CA LEU A 405 -13.68 5.72 18.11
C LEU A 405 -12.43 5.82 19.01
N ALA A 406 -11.93 4.69 19.52
CA ALA A 406 -10.68 4.64 20.27
C ALA A 406 -9.49 5.10 19.41
N LEU A 407 -9.43 4.68 18.15
CA LEU A 407 -8.40 5.10 17.19
C LEU A 407 -8.48 6.61 16.92
N ALA A 408 -9.68 7.19 16.82
CA ALA A 408 -9.89 8.63 16.68
C ALA A 408 -9.39 9.42 17.91
N VAL A 409 -9.63 8.93 19.12
CA VAL A 409 -9.09 9.54 20.36
C VAL A 409 -7.56 9.50 20.36
N VAL A 410 -6.95 8.36 20.01
CA VAL A 410 -5.49 8.20 19.95
C VAL A 410 -4.87 9.09 18.86
N ALA A 411 -5.48 9.14 17.66
CA ALA A 411 -5.05 10.01 16.57
C ALA A 411 -5.14 11.49 16.96
N ARG A 412 -6.22 11.92 17.61
CA ARG A 412 -6.37 13.30 18.10
C ARG A 412 -5.37 13.66 19.18
N ARG A 413 -4.93 12.71 20.02
CA ARG A 413 -3.82 12.89 20.97
C ARG A 413 -2.48 13.07 20.27
N LEU A 414 -2.16 12.26 19.25
CA LEU A 414 -0.93 12.41 18.46
C LEU A 414 -0.89 13.78 17.76
N HIS A 415 -1.94 14.14 17.03
CA HIS A 415 -2.01 15.42 16.33
C HIS A 415 -2.01 16.64 17.27
N ARG A 416 -2.51 16.53 18.51
CA ARG A 416 -2.34 17.60 19.52
C ARG A 416 -0.90 17.74 20.01
N GLY A 417 -0.11 16.67 19.99
CA GLY A 417 1.31 16.70 20.33
C GLY A 417 2.20 17.27 19.22
N ALA A 418 1.86 16.99 17.96
CA ALA A 418 2.51 17.55 16.77
C ALA A 418 1.45 18.06 15.77
N PRO A 419 0.95 19.30 15.94
CA PRO A 419 -0.07 19.86 15.06
C PRO A 419 0.45 20.12 13.65
N ASP A 420 -0.23 19.55 12.66
CA ASP A 420 0.00 19.81 11.24
C ASP A 420 -1.32 20.31 10.61
N PRO A 421 -1.41 21.60 10.23
CA PRO A 421 -2.60 22.16 9.59
C PRO A 421 -2.95 21.52 8.24
N ALA A 422 -1.99 20.92 7.52
CA ALA A 422 -2.22 20.25 6.24
C ALA A 422 -2.81 18.84 6.40
N ALA A 423 -2.58 18.20 7.56
CA ALA A 423 -3.01 16.84 7.84
C ALA A 423 -4.53 16.64 7.66
N ALA A 424 -4.89 15.56 6.96
CA ALA A 424 -6.25 15.20 6.63
C ALA A 424 -7.13 15.13 7.89
N LEU A 425 -8.23 15.90 7.87
CA LEU A 425 -9.20 15.99 8.96
C LEU A 425 -8.57 16.34 10.32
N HIS A 426 -7.53 17.18 10.34
CA HIS A 426 -6.79 17.57 11.55
C HIS A 426 -6.34 16.36 12.39
N GLY A 427 -5.76 15.38 11.69
CA GLY A 427 -5.25 14.12 12.24
C GLY A 427 -6.24 12.95 12.25
N LEU A 428 -7.49 13.13 11.82
CA LEU A 428 -8.50 12.06 11.79
C LEU A 428 -8.53 11.26 10.48
N GLY A 429 -7.60 11.51 9.55
CA GLY A 429 -7.48 10.75 8.29
C GLY A 429 -7.45 9.23 8.49
N GLY A 430 -6.52 8.73 9.32
CA GLY A 430 -6.42 7.29 9.61
C GLY A 430 -7.68 6.63 10.20
N PRO A 431 -8.31 7.19 11.24
CA PRO A 431 -9.63 6.74 11.72
C PRO A 431 -10.72 6.71 10.65
N ALA A 432 -10.77 7.72 9.77
CA ALA A 432 -11.73 7.75 8.66
C ALA A 432 -11.45 6.63 7.64
N VAL A 433 -10.18 6.43 7.26
CA VAL A 433 -9.77 5.31 6.40
C VAL A 433 -10.10 3.95 7.04
N ALA A 434 -9.87 3.79 8.35
CA ALA A 434 -10.24 2.56 9.07
C ALA A 434 -11.76 2.31 9.06
N MET A 435 -12.57 3.36 9.23
CA MET A 435 -14.03 3.28 9.13
C MET A 435 -14.50 2.87 7.74
N LEU A 436 -13.89 3.43 6.68
CA LEU A 436 -14.17 3.01 5.30
C LEU A 436 -13.80 1.53 5.08
N GLY A 437 -12.70 1.06 5.66
CA GLY A 437 -12.31 -0.36 5.61
C GLY A 437 -13.38 -1.26 6.25
N CYS A 438 -13.87 -0.90 7.44
CA CYS A 438 -14.96 -1.61 8.13
C CYS A 438 -16.27 -1.57 7.33
N ALA A 439 -16.64 -0.41 6.78
CA ALA A 439 -17.83 -0.22 5.96
C ALA A 439 -17.81 -1.06 4.68
N LEU A 440 -16.69 -1.05 3.95
CA LEU A 440 -16.49 -1.88 2.76
C LEU A 440 -16.58 -3.38 3.11
N GLY A 441 -15.92 -3.80 4.20
CA GLY A 441 -16.02 -5.17 4.69
C GLY A 441 -17.45 -5.59 5.02
N GLY A 442 -18.21 -4.73 5.71
CA GLY A 442 -19.62 -4.95 6.07
C GLY A 442 -20.54 -5.04 4.85
N VAL A 443 -20.47 -4.05 3.95
CA VAL A 443 -21.31 -4.01 2.73
C VAL A 443 -21.01 -5.20 1.82
N MET A 444 -19.75 -5.58 1.63
CA MET A 444 -19.40 -6.76 0.82
C MET A 444 -19.88 -8.06 1.47
N SER A 445 -19.72 -8.19 2.79
CA SER A 445 -20.13 -9.38 3.55
C SER A 445 -21.65 -9.56 3.55
N GLY A 446 -22.38 -8.52 3.95
CA GLY A 446 -23.85 -8.54 3.97
C GLY A 446 -24.44 -8.63 2.57
N GLY A 447 -23.77 -8.04 1.58
CA GLY A 447 -24.22 -8.09 0.19
C GLY A 447 -24.14 -9.48 -0.42
N VAL A 448 -23.07 -10.23 -0.17
CA VAL A 448 -22.94 -11.63 -0.60
C VAL A 448 -23.93 -12.52 0.15
N ALA A 449 -24.03 -12.38 1.48
CA ALA A 449 -24.96 -13.17 2.29
C ALA A 449 -26.41 -13.00 1.81
N ARG A 450 -26.85 -11.75 1.57
CA ARG A 450 -28.18 -11.49 1.01
C ARG A 450 -28.35 -12.02 -0.40
N SER A 451 -27.39 -11.76 -1.30
CA SER A 451 -27.51 -12.19 -2.70
C SER A 451 -27.66 -13.71 -2.83
N VAL A 452 -27.08 -14.48 -1.89
CA VAL A 452 -27.32 -15.93 -1.80
C VAL A 452 -28.69 -16.25 -1.19
N ALA A 453 -29.12 -15.56 -0.13
CA ALA A 453 -30.46 -15.75 0.45
C ALA A 453 -31.58 -15.50 -0.58
N ASP A 454 -31.56 -14.37 -1.28
CA ASP A 454 -32.53 -14.02 -2.32
C ASP A 454 -32.56 -15.08 -3.45
N TRP A 455 -31.40 -15.65 -3.80
CA TRP A 455 -31.27 -16.74 -4.78
C TRP A 455 -31.80 -18.09 -4.26
N LEU A 456 -31.75 -18.32 -2.94
CA LEU A 456 -32.32 -19.51 -2.30
C LEU A 456 -33.85 -19.41 -2.17
N ASP A 457 -34.37 -18.24 -1.79
CA ASP A 457 -35.81 -17.95 -1.61
C ASP A 457 -36.59 -17.77 -2.93
N GLY A 458 -35.90 -17.70 -4.07
CA GLY A 458 -36.54 -17.78 -5.39
C GLY A 458 -37.34 -16.53 -5.81
N GLY A 459 -37.07 -15.38 -5.17
CA GLY A 459 -37.72 -14.10 -5.47
C GLY A 459 -38.68 -13.58 -4.40
N ALA A 460 -38.94 -14.34 -3.34
CA ALA A 460 -39.54 -13.80 -2.12
C ALA A 460 -38.52 -12.93 -1.35
N THR A 461 -38.98 -11.90 -0.64
CA THR A 461 -38.12 -11.08 0.23
C THR A 461 -37.78 -11.86 1.51
N PRO A 462 -36.50 -12.18 1.80
CA PRO A 462 -36.14 -13.02 2.95
C PRO A 462 -36.58 -12.39 4.28
N GLY A 463 -37.15 -13.20 5.17
CA GLY A 463 -37.62 -12.76 6.50
C GLY A 463 -39.00 -12.10 6.55
N MET A 464 -39.75 -12.08 5.44
CA MET A 464 -41.19 -11.78 5.44
C MET A 464 -42.00 -13.04 5.78
N ALA A 465 -43.27 -12.89 6.17
CA ALA A 465 -44.11 -13.98 6.70
C ALA A 465 -44.30 -15.17 5.73
N ASP A 466 -44.24 -14.91 4.42
CA ASP A 466 -44.42 -15.92 3.36
C ASP A 466 -43.09 -16.49 2.81
N ALA A 467 -41.94 -16.10 3.38
CA ALA A 467 -40.63 -16.54 2.91
C ALA A 467 -40.32 -17.99 3.36
N PRO A 468 -39.82 -18.88 2.47
CA PRO A 468 -39.54 -20.26 2.82
C PRO A 468 -38.30 -20.45 3.72
N LEU A 469 -37.44 -19.42 3.83
CA LEU A 469 -36.31 -19.38 4.76
C LEU A 469 -36.40 -18.16 5.70
N PRO A 470 -36.00 -18.29 6.97
CA PRO A 470 -35.81 -17.15 7.89
C PRO A 470 -34.84 -16.07 7.41
N GLY A 471 -33.97 -16.39 6.45
CA GLY A 471 -33.00 -15.47 5.88
C GLY A 471 -31.81 -15.17 6.82
N PRO A 472 -30.94 -14.21 6.44
CA PRO A 472 -29.76 -13.85 7.21
C PRO A 472 -30.10 -13.05 8.49
N PRO A 473 -29.14 -12.84 9.41
CA PRO A 473 -29.30 -12.01 10.60
C PRO A 473 -29.96 -10.67 10.35
N VAL A 474 -30.93 -10.31 11.20
CA VAL A 474 -31.71 -9.06 11.19
C VAL A 474 -30.82 -7.82 11.01
N LEU A 475 -29.61 -7.82 11.60
CA LEU A 475 -28.63 -6.74 11.46
C LEU A 475 -28.29 -6.42 10.00
N LEU A 476 -28.20 -7.42 9.11
CA LEU A 476 -27.91 -7.20 7.69
C LEU A 476 -29.08 -6.48 6.98
N SER A 477 -30.32 -6.67 7.44
CA SER A 477 -31.49 -5.92 6.95
C SER A 477 -31.44 -4.46 7.38
N TRP A 478 -31.02 -4.18 8.62
CA TRP A 478 -30.76 -2.82 9.08
C TRP A 478 -29.58 -2.16 8.36
N GLN A 479 -28.48 -2.87 8.12
CA GLN A 479 -27.33 -2.37 7.34
C GLN A 479 -27.71 -2.03 5.89
N ALA A 480 -28.63 -2.79 5.28
CA ALA A 480 -29.13 -2.48 3.94
C ALA A 480 -30.00 -1.22 3.92
N ALA A 481 -30.88 -1.05 4.91
CA ALA A 481 -31.74 0.13 5.04
C ALA A 481 -30.97 1.45 5.26
N VAL A 482 -29.68 1.37 5.61
CA VAL A 482 -28.75 2.50 5.67
C VAL A 482 -28.29 2.98 4.29
N LEU A 483 -28.36 2.16 3.23
CA LEU A 483 -27.85 2.53 1.91
C LEU A 483 -28.64 3.68 1.24
N PRO A 484 -30.00 3.69 1.20
CA PRO A 484 -30.73 4.83 0.64
C PRO A 484 -30.41 6.19 1.30
N PRO A 485 -30.44 6.36 2.65
CA PRO A 485 -30.07 7.64 3.25
C PRO A 485 -28.58 7.97 3.08
N LEU A 486 -27.68 6.99 3.06
CA LEU A 486 -26.26 7.22 2.73
C LEU A 486 -26.08 7.76 1.31
N LEU A 487 -26.76 7.19 0.31
CA LEU A 487 -26.73 7.66 -1.07
C LEU A 487 -27.35 9.07 -1.22
N LEU A 488 -28.42 9.38 -0.48
CA LEU A 488 -28.99 10.72 -0.44
C LEU A 488 -27.99 11.74 0.10
N VAL A 489 -27.31 11.44 1.21
CA VAL A 489 -26.27 12.32 1.77
C VAL A 489 -25.09 12.48 0.80
N LEU A 490 -24.66 11.41 0.12
CA LEU A 490 -23.64 11.47 -0.93
C LEU A 490 -24.06 12.37 -2.10
N ALA A 491 -25.32 12.29 -2.55
CA ALA A 491 -25.86 13.14 -3.61
C ALA A 491 -25.91 14.62 -3.20
N LEU A 492 -26.31 14.92 -1.96
CA LEU A 492 -26.30 16.29 -1.41
C LEU A 492 -24.88 16.86 -1.30
N LEU A 493 -23.90 16.06 -0.86
CA LEU A 493 -22.49 16.44 -0.84
C LEU A 493 -21.95 16.69 -2.26
N ALA A 494 -22.27 15.83 -3.22
CA ALA A 494 -21.89 16.00 -4.62
C ALA A 494 -22.49 17.27 -5.23
N ALA A 495 -23.78 17.55 -4.97
CA ALA A 495 -24.44 18.78 -5.40
C ALA A 495 -23.79 20.03 -4.79
N TRP A 496 -23.45 20.00 -3.49
CA TRP A 496 -22.72 21.09 -2.83
C TRP A 496 -21.35 21.36 -3.47
N PHE A 497 -20.58 20.31 -3.75
CA PHE A 497 -19.30 20.42 -4.45
C PHE A 497 -19.45 20.93 -5.89
N ALA A 498 -20.48 20.49 -6.63
CA ALA A 498 -20.77 20.97 -7.98
C ALA A 498 -21.12 22.46 -7.99
N VAL A 499 -21.97 22.92 -7.06
CA VAL A 499 -22.30 24.36 -6.90
C VAL A 499 -21.07 25.17 -6.52
N ARG A 500 -20.23 24.67 -5.59
CA ARG A 500 -18.98 25.32 -5.20
C ARG A 500 -17.99 25.43 -6.37
N GLY A 501 -17.77 24.35 -7.11
CA GLY A 501 -16.90 24.32 -8.29
C GLY A 501 -17.41 25.23 -9.41
N ALA A 502 -18.73 25.30 -9.62
CA ALA A 502 -19.34 26.22 -10.58
C ALA A 502 -19.14 27.69 -10.21
N ARG A 503 -19.19 28.04 -8.91
CA ARG A 503 -18.89 29.39 -8.39
C ARG A 503 -17.41 29.73 -8.55
N GLU A 504 -16.50 28.82 -8.16
CA GLU A 504 -15.05 29.07 -8.27
C GLU A 504 -14.60 29.18 -9.73
N ARG A 505 -15.13 28.36 -10.64
CA ARG A 505 -14.91 28.50 -12.09
C ARG A 505 -15.31 29.87 -12.62
N ARG A 506 -16.43 30.44 -12.15
CA ARG A 506 -16.86 31.80 -12.55
C ARG A 506 -15.90 32.88 -12.03
N ARG A 507 -15.43 32.74 -10.79
CA ARG A 507 -14.44 33.64 -10.17
C ARG A 507 -13.10 33.61 -10.91
N LEU A 508 -12.53 32.42 -11.11
CA LEU A 508 -11.25 32.25 -11.80
C LEU A 508 -11.31 32.70 -13.27
N ALA A 509 -12.42 32.46 -13.97
CA ALA A 509 -12.57 32.87 -15.38
C ALA A 509 -12.49 34.39 -15.60
N ALA A 510 -12.65 35.20 -14.55
CA ALA A 510 -12.46 36.65 -14.62
C ALA A 510 -10.99 37.08 -14.58
N THR A 511 -10.08 36.25 -14.05
CA THR A 511 -8.65 36.61 -13.87
C THR A 511 -7.72 35.95 -14.88
N VAL A 512 -8.06 34.78 -15.43
CA VAL A 512 -7.17 33.98 -16.29
C VAL A 512 -6.56 34.80 -17.45
N ALA A 513 -7.34 35.66 -18.11
CA ALA A 513 -6.82 36.45 -19.24
C ALA A 513 -5.67 37.40 -18.87
N ALA A 514 -5.60 37.87 -17.62
CA ALA A 514 -4.53 38.75 -17.16
C ALA A 514 -3.20 38.00 -16.93
N GLU A 515 -3.21 36.67 -16.91
CA GLU A 515 -2.03 35.83 -16.72
C GLU A 515 -1.25 35.58 -18.04
N TYR A 516 -1.82 36.00 -19.18
CA TYR A 516 -1.23 35.84 -20.51
C TYR A 516 -1.08 37.22 -21.19
N PRO A 517 -0.09 38.04 -20.76
CA PRO A 517 0.07 39.40 -21.26
C PRO A 517 0.41 39.41 -22.75
N GLY A 518 -0.25 40.30 -23.51
CA GLY A 518 -0.07 40.45 -24.95
C GLY A 518 -0.94 39.54 -25.82
N GLU A 519 -1.70 38.61 -25.24
CA GLU A 519 -2.68 37.78 -25.98
C GLU A 519 -4.10 38.38 -25.92
N PRO A 520 -4.90 38.30 -27.00
CA PRO A 520 -6.25 38.86 -27.02
C PRO A 520 -7.21 38.05 -26.12
N PRO A 521 -8.04 38.71 -25.27
CA PRO A 521 -8.82 38.01 -24.23
C PRO A 521 -10.01 37.20 -24.79
N ASP A 522 -9.92 35.87 -24.73
CA ASP A 522 -11.01 34.94 -25.06
C ASP A 522 -11.79 34.44 -23.82
N ARG A 523 -13.08 34.80 -23.73
CA ARG A 523 -13.99 34.39 -22.65
C ARG A 523 -14.25 32.87 -22.62
N ALA A 524 -14.28 32.19 -23.75
CA ALA A 524 -14.46 30.74 -23.82
C ALA A 524 -13.22 30.02 -23.30
N ARG A 525 -12.03 30.44 -23.76
CA ARG A 525 -10.74 29.91 -23.30
C ARG A 525 -10.49 30.12 -21.81
N SER A 526 -10.73 31.33 -21.30
CA SER A 526 -10.65 31.62 -19.86
C SER A 526 -11.58 30.71 -19.03
N ARG A 527 -12.79 30.40 -19.52
CA ARG A 527 -13.71 29.45 -18.84
C ARG A 527 -13.23 28.00 -18.89
N GLN A 528 -12.55 27.57 -19.94
CA GLN A 528 -11.95 26.23 -20.04
C GLN A 528 -10.81 26.06 -19.02
N ILE A 529 -9.86 27.00 -19.00
CA ILE A 529 -8.71 27.01 -18.07
C ILE A 529 -9.19 27.11 -16.62
N ALA A 530 -10.11 28.04 -16.33
CA ALA A 530 -10.75 28.15 -15.02
C ALA A 530 -11.53 26.89 -14.62
N GLY A 531 -12.12 26.18 -15.59
CA GLY A 531 -12.78 24.90 -15.38
C GLY A 531 -11.79 23.81 -14.95
N ALA A 532 -10.65 23.69 -15.64
CA ALA A 532 -9.59 22.76 -15.28
C ALA A 532 -9.00 23.07 -13.89
N ARG A 533 -8.71 24.33 -13.58
CA ARG A 533 -8.24 24.76 -12.25
C ARG A 533 -9.26 24.52 -11.14
N ALA A 534 -10.53 24.82 -11.38
CA ALA A 534 -11.60 24.57 -10.40
C ALA A 534 -11.79 23.06 -10.15
N ALA A 535 -11.71 22.23 -11.20
CA ALA A 535 -11.74 20.77 -11.08
C ALA A 535 -10.52 20.25 -10.30
N ALA A 536 -9.32 20.76 -10.57
CA ALA A 536 -8.11 20.41 -9.83
C ALA A 536 -8.20 20.76 -8.33
N ALA A 537 -8.75 21.93 -8.01
CA ALA A 537 -8.96 22.37 -6.62
C ALA A 537 -10.03 21.55 -5.86
N LEU A 538 -10.89 20.77 -6.54
CA LEU A 538 -11.82 19.86 -5.83
C LEU A 538 -11.07 18.74 -5.10
N THR A 539 -9.92 18.29 -5.61
CA THR A 539 -9.07 17.29 -4.92
C THR A 539 -8.64 17.78 -3.53
N ASP A 540 -8.42 19.09 -3.36
CA ASP A 540 -8.04 19.66 -2.05
C ASP A 540 -9.14 19.47 -0.98
N SER A 541 -10.39 19.23 -1.40
CA SER A 541 -11.53 18.96 -0.52
C SER A 541 -11.76 17.47 -0.19
N ALA A 542 -11.00 16.54 -0.80
CA ALA A 542 -11.19 15.10 -0.61
C ALA A 542 -11.19 14.63 0.86
N PRO A 543 -10.34 15.17 1.78
CA PRO A 543 -10.41 14.81 3.19
C PRO A 543 -11.77 15.11 3.84
N TRP A 544 -12.40 16.25 3.52
CA TRP A 544 -13.71 16.61 4.07
C TRP A 544 -14.82 15.69 3.56
N PHE A 545 -14.78 15.32 2.28
CA PHE A 545 -15.72 14.34 1.72
C PHE A 545 -15.56 12.98 2.42
N VAL A 546 -14.34 12.45 2.53
CA VAL A 546 -14.05 11.19 3.23
C VAL A 546 -14.48 11.24 4.70
N GLY A 547 -14.24 12.36 5.39
CA GLY A 547 -14.65 12.55 6.78
C GLY A 547 -16.17 12.57 6.96
N ALA A 548 -16.89 13.27 6.09
CA ALA A 548 -18.35 13.30 6.09
C ALA A 548 -18.93 11.91 5.84
N VAL A 549 -18.45 11.19 4.81
CA VAL A 549 -18.88 9.82 4.51
C VAL A 549 -18.59 8.88 5.67
N SER A 550 -17.38 8.93 6.25
CA SER A 550 -16.99 8.06 7.37
C SER A 550 -17.84 8.33 8.62
N GLY A 551 -18.10 9.60 8.95
CA GLY A 551 -18.95 9.99 10.07
C GLY A 551 -20.41 9.56 9.88
N VAL A 552 -20.96 9.79 8.69
CA VAL A 552 -22.34 9.40 8.34
C VAL A 552 -22.50 7.88 8.39
N THR A 553 -21.56 7.11 7.81
CA THR A 553 -21.60 5.65 7.87
C THR A 553 -21.45 5.12 9.29
N LEU A 554 -20.63 5.74 10.14
CA LEU A 554 -20.53 5.37 11.56
C LEU A 554 -21.83 5.64 12.33
N LEU A 555 -22.46 6.80 12.11
CA LEU A 555 -23.73 7.17 12.75
C LEU A 555 -24.89 6.29 12.30
N LEU A 556 -25.07 6.11 10.99
CA LEU A 556 -26.11 5.25 10.43
C LEU A 556 -25.87 3.78 10.79
N GLY A 557 -24.61 3.33 10.83
CA GLY A 557 -24.24 2.01 11.31
C GLY A 557 -24.59 1.80 12.79
N ALA A 558 -24.29 2.76 13.66
CA ALA A 558 -24.69 2.70 15.07
C ALA A 558 -26.22 2.65 15.23
N GLY A 559 -26.97 3.42 14.43
CA GLY A 559 -28.43 3.37 14.36
C GLY A 559 -28.96 2.00 13.91
N ALA A 560 -28.37 1.42 12.85
CA ALA A 560 -28.72 0.08 12.36
C ALA A 560 -28.46 -1.01 13.41
N LEU A 561 -27.35 -0.92 14.13
CA LEU A 561 -26.98 -1.85 15.19
C LEU A 561 -27.92 -1.74 16.40
N ALA A 562 -28.24 -0.52 16.84
CA ALA A 562 -29.21 -0.29 17.90
C ALA A 562 -30.62 -0.77 17.51
N GLY A 563 -31.08 -0.44 16.29
CA GLY A 563 -32.37 -0.89 15.76
C GLY A 563 -32.49 -2.42 15.73
N ALA A 564 -31.47 -3.11 15.25
CA ALA A 564 -31.42 -4.57 15.23
C ALA A 564 -31.43 -5.19 16.64
N TRP A 565 -30.66 -4.65 17.59
CA TRP A 565 -30.58 -5.19 18.95
C TRP A 565 -31.82 -4.93 19.80
N PHE A 566 -32.42 -3.74 19.72
CA PHE A 566 -33.56 -3.39 20.57
C PHE A 566 -34.89 -3.93 20.04
N SER A 567 -35.06 -4.05 18.71
CA SER A 567 -36.30 -4.60 18.15
C SER A 567 -36.26 -6.12 17.99
N GLY A 568 -35.11 -6.71 17.64
CA GLY A 568 -35.03 -8.09 17.15
C GLY A 568 -35.76 -8.33 15.82
N GLN A 569 -36.24 -7.27 15.15
CA GLN A 569 -37.08 -7.30 13.96
C GLN A 569 -36.43 -6.52 12.81
N VAL A 570 -36.81 -6.81 11.56
CA VAL A 570 -36.35 -6.04 10.39
C VAL A 570 -36.95 -4.61 10.40
N PRO A 571 -36.32 -3.59 9.77
CA PRO A 571 -36.74 -2.20 9.88
C PRO A 571 -38.24 -1.91 9.66
N GLY A 572 -38.85 -2.50 8.63
CA GLY A 572 -40.27 -2.32 8.30
C GLY A 572 -41.25 -2.97 9.28
N GLU A 573 -40.78 -3.95 10.05
CA GLU A 573 -41.53 -4.64 11.11
C GLU A 573 -41.38 -3.89 12.44
N ALA A 574 -40.17 -3.45 12.76
CA ALA A 574 -39.85 -2.65 13.95
C ALA A 574 -40.56 -1.29 13.97
N ALA A 575 -40.91 -0.75 12.80
CA ALA A 575 -41.67 0.49 12.65
C ALA A 575 -43.20 0.28 12.55
N ARG A 576 -43.71 -0.96 12.61
CA ARG A 576 -45.15 -1.24 12.50
C ARG A 576 -45.91 -0.59 13.67
N GLY A 577 -46.97 0.15 13.36
CA GLY A 577 -47.81 0.81 14.36
C GLY A 577 -47.18 2.08 14.96
N ALA A 578 -46.03 2.51 14.44
CA ALA A 578 -45.53 3.86 14.65
C ALA A 578 -46.26 4.86 13.74
N HIS A 579 -45.75 6.09 13.63
CA HIS A 579 -46.33 7.09 12.73
C HIS A 579 -46.30 6.58 11.26
N PRO A 580 -47.37 6.75 10.45
CA PRO A 580 -47.44 6.16 9.10
C PRO A 580 -46.28 6.55 8.17
N LEU A 581 -45.76 7.79 8.29
CA LEU A 581 -44.58 8.23 7.53
C LEU A 581 -43.29 7.49 7.95
N LEU A 582 -43.15 7.10 9.22
CA LEU A 582 -42.00 6.34 9.70
C LEU A 582 -42.09 4.87 9.26
N GLU A 583 -43.28 4.26 9.36
CA GLU A 583 -43.52 2.88 8.91
C GLU A 583 -43.25 2.72 7.40
N SER A 584 -43.81 3.63 6.60
CA SER A 584 -43.58 3.66 5.15
C SER A 584 -42.13 3.99 4.76
N ALA A 585 -41.48 4.95 5.44
CA ALA A 585 -40.06 5.23 5.21
C ALA A 585 -39.14 4.06 5.59
N ALA A 586 -39.43 3.35 6.68
CA ALA A 586 -38.65 2.20 7.12
C ALA A 586 -38.76 1.01 6.15
N ARG A 587 -39.98 0.72 5.66
CA ARG A 587 -40.21 -0.28 4.60
C ARG A 587 -39.52 0.11 3.30
N ALA A 588 -39.76 1.33 2.81
CA ALA A 588 -39.12 1.82 1.59
C ALA A 588 -37.58 1.80 1.67
N ALA A 589 -37.00 2.14 2.84
CA ALA A 589 -35.56 2.05 3.07
C ALA A 589 -35.05 0.61 3.07
N GLN A 590 -35.76 -0.32 3.72
CA GLN A 590 -35.44 -1.75 3.73
C GLN A 590 -35.46 -2.33 2.30
N ASP A 591 -36.54 -2.12 1.56
CA ASP A 591 -36.75 -2.71 0.23
C ASP A 591 -35.80 -2.11 -0.81
N THR A 592 -35.66 -0.78 -0.83
CA THR A 592 -34.70 -0.07 -1.69
C THR A 592 -33.26 -0.45 -1.31
N GLY A 593 -32.95 -0.57 -0.02
CA GLY A 593 -31.65 -1.02 0.46
C GLY A 593 -31.31 -2.44 0.01
N SER A 594 -32.30 -3.33 -0.01
CA SER A 594 -32.16 -4.69 -0.55
C SER A 594 -31.85 -4.68 -2.05
N TRP A 595 -32.62 -3.94 -2.83
CA TRP A 595 -32.39 -3.76 -4.27
C TRP A 595 -31.01 -3.14 -4.58
N LEU A 596 -30.60 -2.14 -3.81
CA LEU A 596 -29.28 -1.50 -3.94
C LEU A 596 -28.12 -2.45 -3.62
N ILE A 597 -28.30 -3.40 -2.71
CA ILE A 597 -27.33 -4.47 -2.45
C ILE A 597 -27.19 -5.38 -3.67
N GLY A 598 -28.29 -5.93 -4.19
CA GLY A 598 -28.25 -6.83 -5.35
C GLY A 598 -27.71 -6.15 -6.60
N PHE A 599 -28.15 -4.91 -6.87
CA PHE A 599 -27.64 -4.08 -7.95
C PHE A 599 -26.16 -3.72 -7.75
N GLY A 600 -25.75 -3.37 -6.53
CA GLY A 600 -24.36 -3.09 -6.18
C GLY A 600 -23.44 -4.29 -6.37
N PHE A 601 -23.90 -5.50 -6.04
CA PHE A 601 -23.18 -6.74 -6.30
C PHE A 601 -23.06 -7.01 -7.80
N LEU A 602 -24.12 -6.84 -8.58
CA LEU A 602 -24.09 -6.99 -10.04
C LEU A 602 -23.14 -5.96 -10.69
N LEU A 603 -23.17 -4.70 -10.23
CA LEU A 603 -22.21 -3.67 -10.64
C LEU A 603 -20.77 -4.07 -10.28
N PHE A 604 -20.52 -4.57 -9.07
CA PHE A 604 -19.20 -5.01 -8.63
C PHE A 604 -18.64 -6.13 -9.51
N VAL A 605 -19.45 -7.15 -9.82
CA VAL A 605 -19.06 -8.27 -10.70
C VAL A 605 -18.82 -7.80 -12.13
N THR A 606 -19.72 -6.97 -12.68
CA THR A 606 -19.60 -6.46 -14.06
C THR A 606 -18.44 -5.49 -14.23
N TRP A 607 -18.20 -4.60 -13.26
CA TRP A 607 -17.02 -3.71 -13.26
C TRP A 607 -15.72 -4.47 -13.02
N GLY A 608 -15.70 -5.51 -12.17
CA GLY A 608 -14.54 -6.40 -12.04
C GLY A 608 -14.17 -7.07 -13.37
N ARG A 609 -15.18 -7.57 -14.09
CA ARG A 609 -15.02 -8.13 -15.45
C ARG A 609 -14.67 -7.07 -16.50
N ARG A 610 -15.14 -5.83 -16.37
CA ARG A 610 -14.77 -4.72 -17.27
C ARG A 610 -13.34 -4.26 -17.03
N ALA A 611 -12.93 -4.05 -15.78
CA ALA A 611 -11.57 -3.68 -15.40
C ALA A 611 -10.53 -4.76 -15.80
N TYR A 612 -10.95 -6.02 -15.95
CA TYR A 612 -10.12 -7.07 -16.55
C TYR A 612 -9.88 -6.87 -18.06
N ARG A 613 -10.84 -6.31 -18.81
CA ARG A 613 -10.81 -6.21 -20.28
C ARG A 613 -10.41 -4.82 -20.83
N ASP A 614 -10.74 -3.74 -20.11
CA ASP A 614 -10.69 -2.37 -20.62
C ASP A 614 -9.43 -1.61 -20.11
N PRO A 615 -8.51 -1.16 -20.98
CA PRO A 615 -7.36 -0.33 -20.60
C PRO A 615 -7.73 1.02 -19.97
N ALA A 616 -8.81 1.67 -20.42
CA ALA A 616 -9.20 2.98 -19.91
C ALA A 616 -9.81 2.87 -18.51
N ALA A 617 -10.67 1.87 -18.27
CA ALA A 617 -11.22 1.60 -16.93
C ALA A 617 -10.12 1.27 -15.90
N ARG A 618 -9.05 0.58 -16.32
CA ARG A 618 -7.87 0.30 -15.47
C ARG A 618 -7.17 1.58 -15.01
N ARG A 619 -7.06 2.59 -15.86
CA ARG A 619 -6.28 3.82 -15.58
C ARG A 619 -6.86 4.64 -14.42
N THR A 620 -8.19 4.74 -14.31
CA THR A 620 -8.86 5.48 -13.22
C THR A 620 -8.77 4.73 -11.88
N ILE A 621 -8.97 3.40 -11.90
CA ILE A 621 -8.89 2.56 -10.68
C ILE A 621 -7.44 2.47 -10.18
N GLY A 622 -6.46 2.49 -11.11
CA GLY A 622 -5.04 2.39 -10.81
C GLY A 622 -4.53 3.42 -9.81
N ILE A 623 -5.02 4.67 -9.83
CA ILE A 623 -4.50 5.73 -8.94
C ILE A 623 -4.77 5.41 -7.46
N LEU A 624 -6.00 4.99 -7.12
CA LEU A 624 -6.33 4.58 -5.76
C LEU A 624 -5.58 3.30 -5.37
N TRP A 625 -5.39 2.40 -6.34
CA TRP A 625 -4.67 1.14 -6.17
C TRP A 625 -3.20 1.36 -5.85
N ASP A 626 -2.51 2.23 -6.59
CA ASP A 626 -1.09 2.51 -6.44
C ASP A 626 -0.79 3.31 -5.16
N VAL A 627 -1.73 4.09 -4.65
CA VAL A 627 -1.63 4.69 -3.30
C VAL A 627 -1.83 3.62 -2.21
N GLY A 628 -2.81 2.73 -2.38
CA GLY A 628 -3.09 1.65 -1.43
C GLY A 628 -2.00 0.56 -1.37
N THR A 629 -1.27 0.36 -2.47
CA THR A 629 -0.20 -0.64 -2.63
C THR A 629 1.21 -0.07 -2.60
N PHE A 630 1.36 1.25 -2.41
CA PHE A 630 2.65 1.88 -2.10
C PHE A 630 3.18 1.48 -0.72
N TRP A 631 2.31 1.15 0.23
CA TRP A 631 2.71 0.99 1.63
C TRP A 631 2.95 -0.48 2.03
N PRO A 632 4.04 -0.78 2.78
CA PRO A 632 4.29 -2.10 3.32
C PRO A 632 3.13 -2.70 4.11
N ARG A 633 3.04 -4.03 4.16
CA ARG A 633 2.09 -4.73 5.03
C ARG A 633 2.48 -4.52 6.51
N ALA A 634 1.62 -3.85 7.27
CA ALA A 634 1.85 -3.51 8.68
C ALA A 634 0.66 -3.81 9.61
N ALA A 635 -0.58 -3.79 9.09
CA ALA A 635 -1.76 -4.20 9.86
C ALA A 635 -2.40 -5.48 9.33
N HIS A 636 -2.62 -5.60 8.01
CA HIS A 636 -3.34 -6.73 7.43
C HIS A 636 -2.43 -7.58 6.51
N PRO A 637 -2.16 -8.86 6.82
CA PRO A 637 -1.20 -9.68 6.07
C PRO A 637 -1.74 -10.17 4.71
N PHE A 638 -3.07 -10.25 4.56
CA PHE A 638 -3.74 -10.58 3.30
C PHE A 638 -4.05 -9.33 2.45
N ALA A 639 -3.55 -8.15 2.83
CA ALA A 639 -3.59 -7.00 1.94
C ALA A 639 -2.79 -7.28 0.65
N PRO A 640 -3.06 -6.55 -0.43
CA PRO A 640 -2.16 -6.45 -1.60
C PRO A 640 -0.68 -6.36 -1.21
N PRO A 641 0.27 -6.92 -1.99
CA PRO A 641 1.67 -6.74 -1.72
C PRO A 641 2.11 -5.32 -2.08
N CYS A 642 3.18 -4.89 -1.44
CA CYS A 642 3.73 -3.57 -1.68
C CYS A 642 4.65 -3.59 -2.91
N TYR A 643 4.37 -2.77 -3.93
CA TYR A 643 5.32 -2.65 -5.06
C TYR A 643 6.56 -1.82 -4.68
N ALA A 644 6.45 -0.92 -3.70
CA ALA A 644 7.57 -0.10 -3.25
C ALA A 644 8.59 -0.89 -2.40
N GLU A 645 8.19 -1.98 -1.71
CA GLU A 645 9.13 -2.94 -1.08
C GLU A 645 10.04 -3.65 -2.12
N ARG A 646 9.77 -3.50 -3.43
CA ARG A 646 10.69 -3.83 -4.53
C ARG A 646 11.26 -2.60 -5.24
N ALA A 647 10.41 -1.66 -5.66
CA ALA A 647 10.82 -0.53 -6.49
C ALA A 647 11.75 0.48 -5.79
N VAL A 648 11.63 0.65 -4.47
CA VAL A 648 12.54 1.52 -3.71
C VAL A 648 13.94 0.88 -3.62
N PRO A 649 14.10 -0.40 -3.21
CA PRO A 649 15.38 -1.11 -3.34
C PRO A 649 15.98 -1.10 -4.75
N ASP A 650 15.20 -1.39 -5.81
CA ASP A 650 15.68 -1.41 -7.19
C ASP A 650 16.33 -0.05 -7.58
N LEU A 651 15.66 1.06 -7.26
CA LEU A 651 16.17 2.43 -7.49
C LEU A 651 17.41 2.74 -6.62
N THR A 652 17.40 2.39 -5.34
CA THR A 652 18.53 2.63 -4.43
C THR A 652 19.78 1.84 -4.87
N TRP A 653 19.62 0.58 -5.27
CA TRP A 653 20.70 -0.23 -5.85
C TRP A 653 21.23 0.37 -7.15
N ARG A 654 20.35 0.79 -8.07
CA ARG A 654 20.76 1.41 -9.35
C ARG A 654 21.59 2.68 -9.12
N MET A 655 21.10 3.59 -8.28
CA MET A 655 21.77 4.86 -7.99
C MET A 655 23.10 4.65 -7.26
N THR A 656 23.14 3.81 -6.22
CA THR A 656 24.36 3.56 -5.42
C THR A 656 25.42 2.84 -6.24
N GLY A 657 25.05 1.76 -6.95
CA GLY A 657 25.99 1.00 -7.78
C GLY A 657 26.52 1.78 -8.99
N TRP A 658 25.70 2.67 -9.58
CA TRP A 658 26.16 3.53 -10.65
C TRP A 658 27.11 4.61 -10.15
N THR A 659 26.72 5.39 -9.15
CA THR A 659 27.56 6.48 -8.61
C THR A 659 28.87 5.97 -8.00
N GLY A 660 28.87 4.77 -7.41
CA GLY A 660 30.08 4.11 -6.93
C GLY A 660 31.04 3.68 -8.05
N ARG A 661 30.53 3.08 -9.14
CA ARG A 661 31.36 2.60 -10.26
C ARG A 661 31.89 3.73 -11.16
N THR A 662 31.09 4.76 -11.43
CA THR A 662 31.45 5.81 -12.41
C THR A 662 32.00 7.09 -11.79
N GLY A 663 31.87 7.26 -10.46
CA GLY A 663 32.08 8.56 -9.82
C GLY A 663 31.11 9.66 -10.31
N GLY A 664 30.10 9.31 -11.12
CA GLY A 664 29.21 10.24 -11.79
C GLY A 664 28.22 10.96 -10.88
N ARG A 665 27.42 11.84 -11.47
CA ARG A 665 26.35 12.61 -10.83
C ARG A 665 25.01 12.29 -11.50
N LEU A 666 23.92 12.30 -10.73
CA LEU A 666 22.62 11.80 -11.17
C LEU A 666 21.49 12.77 -10.82
N VAL A 667 20.53 12.94 -11.71
CA VAL A 667 19.20 13.52 -11.40
C VAL A 667 18.18 12.39 -11.45
N ILE A 668 17.40 12.20 -10.38
CA ILE A 668 16.24 11.30 -10.39
C ILE A 668 14.98 12.12 -10.69
N SER A 669 14.41 11.89 -11.87
CA SER A 669 13.29 12.62 -12.46
C SER A 669 11.99 11.83 -12.26
N GLY A 670 11.23 12.15 -11.20
CA GLY A 670 10.02 11.44 -10.82
C GLY A 670 8.72 12.16 -11.20
N HIS A 671 7.90 11.54 -12.07
CA HIS A 671 6.54 12.00 -12.38
C HIS A 671 5.52 11.43 -11.40
N SER A 672 4.60 12.24 -10.87
CA SER A 672 3.41 11.73 -10.18
C SER A 672 3.78 10.73 -9.05
N GLN A 673 3.25 9.51 -9.04
CA GLN A 673 3.64 8.44 -8.10
C GLN A 673 5.15 8.08 -8.17
N GLY A 674 5.79 8.24 -9.33
CA GLY A 674 7.24 8.12 -9.48
C GLY A 674 8.03 9.15 -8.66
N SER A 675 7.48 10.34 -8.39
CA SER A 675 8.10 11.30 -7.45
C SER A 675 8.12 10.80 -6.00
N VAL A 676 7.13 9.98 -5.62
CA VAL A 676 7.03 9.38 -4.28
C VAL A 676 8.03 8.24 -4.13
N LEU A 677 8.19 7.41 -5.18
CA LEU A 677 9.25 6.41 -5.27
C LEU A 677 10.65 7.06 -5.27
N ALA A 678 10.85 8.15 -6.01
CA ALA A 678 12.12 8.87 -6.06
C ALA A 678 12.51 9.43 -4.68
N ALA A 679 11.60 10.15 -4.00
CA ALA A 679 11.83 10.63 -2.64
C ALA A 679 12.15 9.49 -1.65
N ALA A 680 11.39 8.40 -1.70
CA ALA A 680 11.63 7.19 -0.89
C ALA A 680 13.02 6.56 -1.14
N ALA A 681 13.45 6.47 -2.40
CA ALA A 681 14.74 5.88 -2.77
C ALA A 681 15.93 6.78 -2.41
N VAL A 682 15.78 8.11 -2.49
CA VAL A 682 16.84 9.08 -2.11
C VAL A 682 17.10 9.07 -0.61
N TRP A 683 16.08 8.96 0.23
CA TRP A 683 16.24 8.74 1.68
C TRP A 683 16.98 7.43 2.02
N GLN A 684 16.89 6.42 1.17
CA GLN A 684 17.58 5.14 1.37
C GLN A 684 19.04 5.15 0.87
N LEU A 685 19.52 6.23 0.23
CA LEU A 685 20.91 6.36 -0.19
C LEU A 685 21.85 6.61 1.00
N PRO A 686 23.05 6.01 1.02
CA PRO A 686 24.09 6.37 1.98
C PRO A 686 24.59 7.81 1.71
N PRO A 687 25.09 8.55 2.74
CA PRO A 687 25.40 9.98 2.61
C PRO A 687 26.31 10.35 1.43
N GLY A 688 27.34 9.54 1.15
CA GLY A 688 28.27 9.79 0.04
C GLY A 688 27.65 9.62 -1.36
N ALA A 689 26.68 8.72 -1.52
CA ALA A 689 25.92 8.58 -2.76
C ALA A 689 24.82 9.65 -2.87
N ARG A 690 24.17 9.98 -1.75
CA ARG A 690 23.12 11.01 -1.70
C ARG A 690 23.62 12.38 -2.16
N ARG A 691 24.87 12.75 -1.81
CA ARG A 691 25.52 13.99 -2.28
C ARG A 691 25.79 14.07 -3.80
N ARG A 692 25.59 12.96 -4.52
CA ARG A 692 25.75 12.88 -5.98
C ARG A 692 24.40 12.80 -6.70
N VAL A 693 23.28 12.86 -5.97
CA VAL A 693 21.93 12.67 -6.49
C VAL A 693 21.07 13.91 -6.22
N ALA A 694 20.61 14.54 -7.29
CA ALA A 694 19.62 15.61 -7.27
C ALA A 694 18.21 15.05 -7.49
N LEU A 695 17.22 15.70 -6.89
CA LEU A 695 15.81 15.30 -6.99
C LEU A 695 15.04 16.26 -7.92
N LEU A 696 14.42 15.74 -8.97
CA LEU A 696 13.47 16.49 -9.82
C LEU A 696 12.10 15.82 -9.75
N THR A 697 11.16 16.46 -9.06
CA THR A 697 9.77 15.98 -8.96
C THR A 697 8.85 16.80 -9.86
N TYR A 698 7.84 16.19 -10.46
CA TYR A 698 6.91 16.93 -11.33
C TYR A 698 5.53 16.29 -11.39
N GLY A 699 4.50 17.12 -11.41
CA GLY A 699 3.12 16.67 -11.14
C GLY A 699 3.01 15.96 -9.78
N SER A 700 3.80 16.38 -8.80
CA SER A 700 4.05 15.58 -7.59
C SER A 700 2.89 15.60 -6.59
N PRO A 701 2.38 14.43 -6.16
CA PRO A 701 1.39 14.33 -5.08
C PRO A 701 2.02 14.42 -3.67
N LEU A 702 3.34 14.66 -3.54
CA LEU A 702 4.06 14.67 -2.25
C LEU A 702 3.40 15.61 -1.24
N GLY A 703 3.23 16.90 -1.56
CA GLY A 703 2.54 17.86 -0.69
C GLY A 703 1.03 17.68 -0.67
N ARG A 704 0.38 17.71 -1.85
CA ARG A 704 -1.09 17.79 -1.97
C ARG A 704 -1.83 16.53 -1.49
N LEU A 705 -1.25 15.33 -1.63
CA LEU A 705 -1.88 14.07 -1.23
C LEU A 705 -1.13 13.41 -0.07
N TYR A 706 0.15 13.08 -0.28
CA TYR A 706 0.88 12.23 0.65
C TYR A 706 1.15 12.91 1.99
N GLY A 707 1.55 14.19 2.00
CA GLY A 707 1.77 14.93 3.24
C GLY A 707 0.50 15.19 4.05
N ARG A 708 -0.66 15.27 3.39
CA ARG A 708 -1.95 15.40 4.08
C ARG A 708 -2.41 14.07 4.68
N TRP A 709 -2.36 12.98 3.92
CA TRP A 709 -2.90 11.69 4.37
C TRP A 709 -1.91 10.88 5.20
N PHE A 710 -0.61 11.06 5.01
CA PHE A 710 0.48 10.30 5.64
C PHE A 710 1.51 11.24 6.29
N PRO A 711 1.10 12.19 7.16
CA PRO A 711 1.94 13.29 7.65
C PRO A 711 3.16 12.82 8.47
N ALA A 712 3.10 11.62 9.08
CA ALA A 712 4.24 11.04 9.77
C ALA A 712 5.40 10.61 8.85
N TYR A 713 5.20 10.61 7.53
CA TYR A 713 6.16 10.09 6.54
C TYR A 713 6.45 11.12 5.43
N PHE A 714 5.43 11.84 4.98
CA PHE A 714 5.53 12.87 3.93
C PHE A 714 4.99 14.24 4.40
N GLY A 715 4.80 14.45 5.69
CA GLY A 715 4.37 15.75 6.22
C GLY A 715 5.48 16.81 6.14
N PRO A 716 5.21 18.05 6.58
CA PRO A 716 6.16 19.16 6.48
C PRO A 716 7.52 18.88 7.11
N GLY A 717 7.55 18.21 8.28
CA GLY A 717 8.79 17.84 8.97
C GLY A 717 9.69 16.91 8.14
N PRO A 718 9.23 15.68 7.79
CA PRO A 718 9.97 14.78 6.91
C PRO A 718 10.42 15.42 5.60
N LEU A 719 9.56 16.16 4.90
CA LEU A 719 9.93 16.78 3.62
C LEU A 719 10.95 17.92 3.77
N THR A 720 10.94 18.65 4.90
CA THR A 720 11.99 19.63 5.23
C THR A 720 13.32 18.93 5.55
N ALA A 721 13.29 17.78 6.23
CA ALA A 721 14.48 16.96 6.44
C ALA A 721 15.05 16.43 5.12
N LEU A 722 14.21 15.93 4.20
CA LEU A 722 14.66 15.56 2.84
C LEU A 722 15.37 16.71 2.14
N HIS A 723 14.80 17.92 2.19
CA HIS A 723 15.42 19.09 1.57
C HIS A 723 16.77 19.46 2.21
N GLY A 724 16.95 19.29 3.52
CA GLY A 724 18.23 19.48 4.20
C GLY A 724 19.25 18.36 3.96
N GLU A 725 18.80 17.17 3.54
CA GLU A 725 19.62 15.98 3.29
C GLU A 725 20.06 15.82 1.82
N VAL A 726 19.53 16.63 0.89
CA VAL A 726 19.86 16.58 -0.55
C VAL A 726 20.40 17.94 -1.03
N ASP A 727 21.48 17.95 -1.81
CA ASP A 727 22.14 19.21 -2.23
C ASP A 727 21.25 20.09 -3.12
N CYS A 728 20.34 19.48 -3.90
CA CYS A 728 19.39 20.23 -4.70
C CYS A 728 18.11 19.44 -5.05
N TRP A 729 16.97 20.12 -4.91
CA TRP A 729 15.64 19.62 -5.25
C TRP A 729 14.86 20.68 -6.03
N ARG A 730 14.15 20.27 -7.08
CA ARG A 730 13.12 21.06 -7.77
C ARG A 730 11.82 20.27 -7.92
N ASN A 731 10.69 20.97 -7.80
CA ASN A 731 9.34 20.46 -7.98
C ASN A 731 8.58 21.31 -9.02
N LEU A 732 8.20 20.71 -10.15
CA LEU A 732 7.43 21.38 -11.21
C LEU A 732 5.94 21.09 -11.05
N TRP A 733 5.10 22.13 -11.08
CA TRP A 733 3.65 21.97 -10.89
C TRP A 733 2.81 22.97 -11.70
N ARG A 734 1.59 22.56 -12.07
CA ARG A 734 0.59 23.39 -12.77
C ARG A 734 -0.65 23.59 -11.91
N ALA A 735 -1.30 24.75 -12.02
CA ALA A 735 -2.56 25.03 -11.30
C ALA A 735 -3.77 24.21 -11.79
N THR A 736 -3.66 23.63 -12.99
CA THR A 736 -4.63 22.77 -13.67
C THR A 736 -4.45 21.28 -13.36
N ASP A 737 -3.34 20.89 -12.71
CA ASP A 737 -3.07 19.50 -12.34
C ASP A 737 -3.93 19.10 -11.13
N PRO A 738 -4.81 18.08 -11.23
CA PRO A 738 -5.66 17.64 -10.11
C PRO A 738 -4.94 16.79 -9.06
N ILE A 739 -3.74 16.27 -9.35
CA ILE A 739 -2.99 15.33 -8.50
C ILE A 739 -1.75 16.03 -7.95
N GLY A 740 -0.96 16.62 -8.86
CA GLY A 740 0.27 17.34 -8.57
C GLY A 740 0.03 18.71 -7.96
N GLY A 741 0.99 19.18 -7.16
CA GLY A 741 0.95 20.52 -6.59
C GLY A 741 2.29 20.96 -6.00
N PRO A 742 2.34 22.16 -5.41
CA PRO A 742 3.50 22.62 -4.67
C PRO A 742 3.73 21.77 -3.41
N VAL A 743 4.98 21.57 -3.04
CA VAL A 743 5.42 20.89 -1.81
C VAL A 743 5.17 21.77 -0.58
N ARG A 744 5.39 23.09 -0.71
CA ARG A 744 5.21 24.11 0.35
C ARG A 744 6.06 23.87 1.60
N LEU A 745 7.37 23.78 1.42
CA LEU A 745 8.30 23.77 2.56
C LEU A 745 8.33 25.14 3.25
N ALA A 746 8.49 25.14 4.57
CA ALA A 746 8.70 26.37 5.33
C ALA A 746 10.12 26.93 5.06
N PRO A 747 10.32 28.26 5.09
CA PRO A 747 11.66 28.83 5.08
C PRO A 747 12.46 28.30 6.28
N ALA A 748 13.66 27.78 6.02
CA ALA A 748 14.57 27.38 7.08
C ALA A 748 14.93 28.61 7.93
N THR A 749 14.60 28.57 9.23
CA THR A 749 14.93 29.66 10.15
C THR A 749 16.44 29.71 10.38
N GLY A 750 17.11 30.67 9.75
CA GLY A 750 18.55 30.92 9.92
C GLY A 750 19.33 31.13 8.62
N THR A 751 18.80 30.71 7.46
CA THR A 751 19.39 31.06 6.16
C THR A 751 18.68 32.27 5.54
N ALA A 752 19.44 33.18 4.96
CA ALA A 752 18.93 34.45 4.46
C ALA A 752 17.95 34.27 3.29
N ALA A 753 16.65 34.38 3.58
CA ALA A 753 15.50 34.69 2.70
C ALA A 753 15.29 33.90 1.36
N GLY A 754 16.21 33.04 0.91
CA GLY A 754 16.20 32.49 -0.46
C GLY A 754 15.71 31.05 -0.62
N GLY A 755 15.74 30.22 0.43
CA GLY A 755 15.58 28.76 0.31
C GLY A 755 14.15 28.24 0.06
N ALA A 756 13.11 28.89 0.60
CA ALA A 756 11.74 28.38 0.44
C ALA A 756 11.20 28.48 -1.00
N GLY A 757 11.65 29.50 -1.74
CA GLY A 757 11.32 29.69 -3.15
C GLY A 757 12.15 28.83 -4.11
N GLU A 758 13.12 28.06 -3.60
CA GLU A 758 13.95 27.19 -4.44
C GLU A 758 13.19 25.95 -4.95
N VAL A 759 12.51 25.21 -4.06
CA VAL A 759 12.01 23.88 -4.42
C VAL A 759 10.83 23.97 -5.40
N ASP A 760 9.80 24.77 -5.12
CA ASP A 760 8.59 24.82 -5.94
C ASP A 760 8.70 25.78 -7.14
N ARG A 761 8.93 25.23 -8.33
CA ARG A 761 8.89 25.97 -9.60
C ARG A 761 7.48 25.89 -10.20
N GLY A 762 6.66 26.89 -9.91
CA GLY A 762 5.33 27.02 -10.52
C GLY A 762 4.46 28.13 -9.90
N PRO A 763 3.19 28.24 -10.32
CA PRO A 763 2.55 27.39 -11.32
C PRO A 763 3.16 27.62 -12.71
N LEU A 764 3.44 26.53 -13.43
CA LEU A 764 3.75 26.60 -14.85
C LEU A 764 2.49 27.01 -15.64
N ALA A 765 2.68 27.72 -16.75
CA ALA A 765 1.59 28.09 -17.64
C ALA A 765 0.96 26.82 -18.24
N ASP A 766 -0.36 26.71 -18.14
CA ASP A 766 -1.13 25.65 -18.78
C ASP A 766 -2.49 26.21 -19.20
N PRO A 767 -2.76 26.33 -20.51
CA PRO A 767 -1.91 25.94 -21.65
C PRO A 767 -0.62 26.77 -21.75
N VAL A 768 0.39 26.28 -22.50
CA VAL A 768 1.65 27.03 -22.73
C VAL A 768 1.45 28.32 -23.55
N ALA A 769 0.35 28.39 -24.33
CA ALA A 769 -0.11 29.55 -25.07
C ALA A 769 -1.64 29.67 -24.93
N TYR A 770 -2.13 30.88 -24.69
CA TYR A 770 -3.53 31.09 -24.36
C TYR A 770 -4.43 30.97 -25.60
N GLY A 771 -4.15 31.77 -26.63
CA GLY A 771 -4.86 31.80 -27.90
C GLY A 771 -4.04 31.18 -29.04
N ARG A 772 -4.20 31.76 -30.24
CA ARG A 772 -3.40 31.41 -31.43
C ARG A 772 -2.33 32.47 -31.66
N SER A 773 -1.15 32.05 -32.06
CA SER A 773 -0.04 32.92 -32.48
C SER A 773 0.70 32.33 -33.67
N ALA A 774 1.65 33.06 -34.27
CA ALA A 774 2.48 32.52 -35.34
C ALA A 774 3.31 31.28 -34.92
N ARG A 775 3.68 31.18 -33.63
CA ARG A 775 4.37 30.00 -33.06
C ARG A 775 3.41 28.88 -32.64
N HIS A 776 2.17 29.24 -32.31
CA HIS A 776 1.12 28.31 -31.90
C HIS A 776 -0.17 28.56 -32.71
N PRO A 777 -0.20 28.19 -34.00
CA PRO A 777 -1.34 28.49 -34.87
C PRO A 777 -2.59 27.68 -34.52
N LEU A 778 -2.41 26.54 -33.83
CA LEU A 778 -3.48 25.74 -33.26
C LEU A 778 -3.59 26.00 -31.74
N PRO A 779 -4.80 25.98 -31.15
CA PRO A 779 -4.96 26.17 -29.70
C PRO A 779 -4.20 25.11 -28.93
N ALA A 780 -3.27 25.53 -28.07
CA ALA A 780 -2.51 24.60 -27.23
C ALA A 780 -3.46 23.78 -26.31
N PRO A 781 -3.19 22.49 -26.06
CA PRO A 781 -3.98 21.70 -25.11
C PRO A 781 -3.82 22.22 -23.68
N ILE A 782 -4.84 22.02 -22.86
CA ILE A 782 -4.70 22.09 -21.39
C ILE A 782 -4.17 20.73 -20.96
N LEU A 783 -2.93 20.66 -20.51
CA LEU A 783 -2.19 19.41 -20.27
C LEU A 783 -2.44 18.84 -18.86
N GLY A 784 -2.72 19.70 -17.87
CA GLY A 784 -2.94 19.32 -16.48
C GLY A 784 -1.78 18.46 -15.94
N HIS A 785 -2.09 17.20 -15.62
CA HIS A 785 -1.15 16.25 -15.04
C HIS A 785 -0.14 15.63 -16.03
N SER A 786 -0.37 15.76 -17.34
CA SER A 786 0.36 15.06 -18.39
C SER A 786 1.45 15.92 -19.04
N ALA A 787 2.39 15.30 -19.75
CA ALA A 787 3.39 15.99 -20.60
C ALA A 787 4.11 17.16 -19.91
N TYR A 788 4.70 16.90 -18.74
CA TYR A 788 5.60 17.83 -18.07
C TYR A 788 6.99 17.85 -18.72
N GLN A 789 7.50 16.73 -19.27
CA GLN A 789 8.81 16.71 -19.95
C GLN A 789 8.83 17.55 -21.25
N ALA A 790 7.66 17.78 -21.86
CA ALA A 790 7.51 18.65 -23.03
C ALA A 790 7.49 20.16 -22.68
N ASP A 791 7.48 20.50 -21.37
CA ASP A 791 7.54 21.87 -20.90
C ASP A 791 9.00 22.38 -20.93
N PRO A 792 9.32 23.53 -21.54
CA PRO A 792 10.69 24.04 -21.58
C PRO A 792 11.33 24.23 -20.19
N ALA A 793 10.52 24.41 -19.14
CA ALA A 793 11.02 24.49 -17.77
C ALA A 793 11.65 23.17 -17.28
N PHE A 794 11.27 22.02 -17.84
CA PHE A 794 11.75 20.70 -17.42
C PHE A 794 13.25 20.52 -17.64
N ALA A 795 13.69 20.62 -18.90
CA ALA A 795 15.10 20.50 -19.25
C ALA A 795 15.94 21.59 -18.57
N ALA A 796 15.45 22.83 -18.53
CA ALA A 796 16.13 23.95 -17.90
C ALA A 796 16.40 23.74 -16.39
N GLU A 797 15.44 23.23 -15.62
CA GLU A 797 15.66 22.92 -14.20
C GLU A 797 16.53 21.67 -13.99
N ARG A 798 16.38 20.62 -14.81
CA ARG A 798 17.28 19.45 -14.77
C ARG A 798 18.74 19.83 -14.98
N ASP A 799 19.01 20.63 -16.01
CA ASP A 799 20.39 20.99 -16.37
C ASP A 799 21.00 21.92 -15.29
N ARG A 800 20.18 22.78 -14.66
CA ARG A 800 20.57 23.56 -13.47
C ARG A 800 20.93 22.66 -12.27
N LEU A 801 20.18 21.58 -12.03
CA LEU A 801 20.51 20.61 -10.96
C LEU A 801 21.87 19.94 -11.21
N LEU A 802 22.14 19.48 -12.45
CA LEU A 802 23.42 18.88 -12.82
C LEU A 802 24.61 19.84 -12.66
N VAL A 803 24.45 21.11 -13.04
CA VAL A 803 25.45 22.16 -12.85
C VAL A 803 25.72 22.41 -11.36
N ARG A 804 24.68 22.44 -10.52
CA ARG A 804 24.84 22.60 -9.06
C ARG A 804 25.57 21.44 -8.42
N LEU A 805 25.24 20.19 -8.77
CA LEU A 805 26.01 19.01 -8.33
C LEU A 805 27.48 19.09 -8.79
N ALA A 806 27.76 19.68 -9.96
CA ALA A 806 29.13 19.90 -10.42
C ALA A 806 29.89 20.89 -9.52
N ALA A 807 29.23 21.98 -9.12
CA ALA A 807 29.82 23.02 -8.28
C ALA A 807 30.07 22.51 -6.84
N ALA A 808 29.09 21.81 -6.25
CA ALA A 808 29.23 21.21 -4.92
C ALA A 808 30.40 20.21 -4.87
N ALA A 809 30.48 19.30 -5.85
CA ALA A 809 31.57 18.33 -5.94
C ALA A 809 32.96 18.95 -6.14
N ARG A 810 33.06 20.19 -6.65
CA ARG A 810 34.33 20.94 -6.75
C ARG A 810 34.69 21.68 -5.46
N ALA A 811 33.70 22.10 -4.68
CA ALA A 811 33.90 22.81 -3.41
C ALA A 811 34.37 21.86 -2.27
N ASP A 812 33.93 20.61 -2.29
CA ASP A 812 34.33 19.56 -1.32
C ASP A 812 35.77 19.04 -1.56
N VAL A 813 36.49 19.48 -2.60
CA VAL A 813 37.91 19.15 -2.81
C VAL A 813 38.79 20.17 -2.08
N PRO A 814 39.54 19.78 -1.03
CA PRO A 814 40.43 20.71 -0.35
C PRO A 814 41.48 21.25 -1.31
N HIS A 815 41.52 22.57 -1.51
CA HIS A 815 42.67 23.21 -2.13
C HIS A 815 43.90 22.93 -1.26
N GLN A 816 44.75 22.00 -1.70
CA GLN A 816 46.18 22.13 -1.43
C GLN A 816 46.58 23.50 -1.97
N ARG A 817 46.74 24.47 -1.05
CA ARG A 817 47.40 25.73 -1.37
C ARG A 817 48.81 25.39 -1.78
N GLY A 818 49.08 25.40 -3.09
CA GLY A 818 50.43 25.27 -3.61
C GLY A 818 51.32 26.30 -2.92
N GLY A 819 52.45 25.84 -2.39
CA GLY A 819 53.47 26.75 -1.88
C GLY A 819 53.89 27.71 -2.99
N SER A 820 54.14 28.97 -2.62
CA SER A 820 54.65 29.96 -3.58
C SER A 820 55.91 29.46 -4.28
N PRO A 821 56.09 29.71 -5.59
CA PRO A 821 57.32 29.36 -6.28
C PRO A 821 58.47 30.25 -5.78
N GLY A 822 59.20 29.76 -4.79
CA GLY A 822 60.40 30.39 -4.23
C GLY A 822 61.66 29.91 -4.96
N ALA A 823 62.23 30.80 -5.77
CA ALA A 823 63.60 30.84 -6.27
C ALA A 823 64.50 29.58 -6.09
N ALA A 824 64.74 28.86 -7.19
CA ALA A 824 65.88 27.96 -7.35
C ALA A 824 66.20 27.75 -8.84
N ASP A 825 66.68 28.79 -9.52
CA ASP A 825 67.17 28.67 -10.90
C ASP A 825 68.36 29.63 -11.14
N HIS A 826 69.50 29.30 -10.54
CA HIS A 826 70.85 29.83 -10.85
C HIS A 826 71.90 29.04 -10.05
N ALA A 827 72.46 27.98 -10.64
CA ALA A 827 73.81 27.44 -10.34
C ALA A 827 74.15 26.27 -11.28
N ALA A 828 74.36 26.56 -12.56
CA ALA A 828 74.93 25.61 -13.51
C ALA A 828 75.97 26.31 -14.39
N ASP A 829 77.00 26.88 -13.75
CA ASP A 829 78.34 27.04 -14.35
C ASP A 829 79.35 27.49 -13.29
N HIS A 830 80.29 26.60 -12.95
CA HIS A 830 81.73 26.81 -13.08
C HIS A 830 82.50 25.80 -12.22
N ALA A 831 83.27 24.94 -12.90
CA ALA A 831 84.33 24.18 -12.26
C ALA A 831 85.57 25.07 -12.10
N ALA A 832 86.12 25.16 -10.90
CA ALA A 832 87.51 25.53 -10.65
C ALA A 832 87.96 25.07 -9.26
N ASP A 833 88.98 24.22 -9.26
CA ASP A 833 90.10 24.10 -8.32
C ASP A 833 89.94 24.12 -6.78
N HIS A 834 90.75 23.21 -6.20
CA HIS A 834 91.32 23.24 -4.84
C HIS A 834 90.36 23.10 -3.64
N ALA A 835 90.81 22.63 -2.47
CA ALA A 835 91.86 21.66 -2.11
C ALA A 835 91.73 21.43 -0.60
N ALA A 836 92.12 20.24 -0.11
CA ALA A 836 92.36 19.95 1.32
C ALA A 836 91.15 20.09 2.28
N ASP A 837 91.21 19.65 3.54
CA ASP A 837 91.78 18.44 4.15
C ASP A 837 91.32 18.43 5.62
N HIS A 838 91.05 17.26 6.23
CA HIS A 838 90.85 17.05 7.68
C HIS A 838 89.75 17.90 8.41
N ALA A 839 89.29 17.60 9.64
CA ALA A 839 89.14 16.34 10.41
C ALA A 839 88.24 16.61 11.65
N ALA A 840 87.57 15.57 12.18
CA ALA A 840 87.17 15.38 13.60
C ALA A 840 86.26 16.47 14.27
N ASP A 841 85.69 16.34 15.48
CA ASP A 841 85.34 15.18 16.32
C ASP A 841 84.22 15.60 17.33
N HIS A 842 83.59 14.61 17.99
CA HIS A 842 83.00 14.70 19.36
C HIS A 842 81.93 15.79 19.72
N ALA A 843 81.19 15.73 20.85
CA ALA A 843 80.58 14.64 21.64
C ALA A 843 79.64 15.24 22.73
N ALA A 844 78.73 14.42 23.27
CA ALA A 844 77.98 14.64 24.55
C ALA A 844 77.00 15.87 24.59
N GLU A 845 76.05 15.99 25.54
CA GLU A 845 75.85 15.31 26.82
C GLU A 845 74.36 15.19 27.24
N HIS A 846 74.07 14.40 28.28
CA HIS A 846 72.75 14.10 28.87
C HIS A 846 72.36 15.12 29.99
N PRO A 847 71.23 15.04 30.77
CA PRO A 847 70.29 13.93 30.99
C PRO A 847 68.75 14.26 31.07
N ARG A 848 67.97 13.20 31.35
CA ARG A 848 66.55 13.13 31.84
C ARG A 848 66.48 13.43 33.39
N PRO A 849 65.43 13.17 34.25
CA PRO A 849 64.24 12.28 34.12
C PRO A 849 62.93 12.58 34.93
N GLY A 850 61.99 11.60 34.93
CA GLY A 850 60.85 11.42 35.87
C GLY A 850 59.45 11.46 35.20
N VAL A 851 58.70 10.39 34.85
CA VAL A 851 58.36 9.07 35.48
C VAL A 851 57.42 9.28 36.70
N SER A 852 56.19 8.72 36.82
CA SER A 852 55.76 7.31 36.67
C SER A 852 54.22 7.10 36.44
N ALA A 853 53.83 5.90 35.98
CA ALA A 853 52.51 5.24 36.19
C ALA A 853 52.72 3.99 37.12
N PRO A 854 51.91 2.89 37.20
CA PRO A 854 50.50 2.57 36.85
C PRO A 854 49.73 1.69 37.92
N ARG A 855 48.54 1.12 37.55
CA ARG A 855 47.88 -0.18 37.95
C ARG A 855 46.55 -0.23 38.78
N PRO A 856 45.67 -1.26 38.54
CA PRO A 856 44.45 -1.64 39.30
C PRO A 856 44.65 -2.89 40.23
N PRO A 857 43.65 -3.35 41.05
CA PRO A 857 42.66 -4.40 40.65
C PRO A 857 41.25 -4.37 41.36
N ALA A 858 40.44 -5.44 41.22
CA ALA A 858 39.02 -5.66 41.67
C ALA A 858 38.89 -6.44 43.04
N PRO A 859 37.78 -7.10 43.51
CA PRO A 859 36.37 -7.29 43.04
C PRO A 859 35.24 -7.20 44.15
N GLU A 860 34.08 -7.88 43.96
CA GLU A 860 32.85 -8.04 44.82
C GLU A 860 31.77 -6.92 44.75
N GLY A 861 30.46 -7.08 45.10
CA GLY A 861 29.61 -8.24 45.52
C GLY A 861 28.09 -7.87 45.66
N PRO A 862 27.10 -8.83 45.68
CA PRO A 862 25.63 -8.55 45.77
C PRO A 862 24.99 -8.99 47.13
N PRO A 863 23.64 -8.96 47.39
CA PRO A 863 22.47 -8.34 46.73
C PRO A 863 21.60 -7.44 47.69
N GLY A 864 20.45 -6.90 47.23
CA GLY A 864 19.47 -6.21 48.08
C GLY A 864 18.06 -6.08 47.47
N THR A 865 17.00 -6.23 48.29
CA THR A 865 15.59 -6.40 47.87
C THR A 865 14.65 -5.25 48.27
N ALA A 866 13.50 -5.20 47.57
CA ALA A 866 12.24 -4.52 47.91
C ALA A 866 12.13 -2.99 47.71
N GLY A 867 11.00 -2.57 47.12
CA GLY A 867 10.68 -1.21 46.70
C GLY A 867 9.66 -1.22 45.56
#